data_AF-A0A9E5FMT7-F1
#
_entry.id   AF-A0A9E5FMT7-F1
#
_cell.length_a   1.000
_cell.length_b   1.000
_cell.length_c   1.000
_cell.angle_alpha   90.00
_cell.angle_beta   90.00
_cell.angle_gamma   90.00
#
_symmetry.space_group_name_H-M   'P 1'
#
loop_
_entity.id
_entity.type
_entity.pdbx_description
1 polymer ?
#
loop_
_entity_poly.entity_id
_entity_poly.type
_entity_poly.pdbx_seq_one_letter_code
_entity_poly.pdbx_strand_id
1 'polypeptide(L)'
;MKFLVRKLGFFLLIFLPVLGWSQFQFDFNDSIPVVKLGNTLENPWAGGLNYPQFTDLDYDFDGDLDLLVFDRSNDQIRVFRNDLIAGVRSYHFDPYAENKFPSDVRYRAFCYDYDLDGKKDLFTYGIGGIKAYRNVGNGAIGLQWALAKNLIYSNYNGTFMGLYVSSADVPALVDVDGDNDMDILTFSISGDHVEYHKNVSQELYGHADSLVFVLKNKCWGGFREDVTSNAITLFDNSSVCTGSNVPNPEFPTHPSPEEKAHSGSTILAFDIDNSGVLDAVIGDVSNSNLTLLINGGALPNANSQMMSANASFPSNSIAANLQIFPAAYYLDVDFDGKKDIVVSPNARGTSENESSAWKYKNQGTVANPVFIHQTNAFLQEEMIEHGIGSVPVFADVTNDGLPDLFVSNYFAYKPTLQKETRIAYYKNTGTLNAPVFTFIDDDFLNLSQQNLGFRMIPTFGDLTGDGKPELLIGLENGSILYFQNTTMGSSPTFSASQSNYAGIQIGQYAAPQLFDLNKDGLLDLVVGEKTGKLLYFQNAGTSSIPVFTQVSALLGGIDIETATPDGFPQPHFFTHLDTTYLMVGGYDGKIRFYDSIDVNLLGNYHLRSFPFLGVQVGAFSAVFVADIDNDSQLDLYVGQDLGGVFRLEHKTGANLGMLENQSVTSELFPNPLFDGILTVRSTQNIGWVTIYDVYGKLKKEIQSDTMLLDIDLSDLEKGVYFLRTSNGKSLHRFVKL
;
A
#
# COMPACT_ATOMS: atom_id res chain seq x y z
N MET A 1 25.48 -84.25 -3.32
CA MET A 1 26.56 -83.67 -2.48
C MET A 1 26.71 -82.23 -2.95
N LYS A 2 26.26 -81.14 -2.31
CA LYS A 2 25.82 -80.80 -0.93
C LYS A 2 24.85 -79.60 -1.02
N PHE A 3 23.82 -79.60 -0.14
CA PHE A 3 23.05 -78.49 0.52
C PHE A 3 22.55 -77.27 -0.29
N LEU A 4 21.26 -76.90 -0.39
CA LEU A 4 20.12 -76.71 0.56
C LEU A 4 20.10 -75.33 1.28
N VAL A 5 18.93 -74.66 1.16
CA VAL A 5 18.21 -73.78 2.12
C VAL A 5 17.99 -72.31 1.73
N ARG A 6 16.70 -72.00 1.51
CA ARG A 6 16.01 -70.70 1.56
C ARG A 6 16.48 -69.76 2.69
N LYS A 7 16.55 -68.46 2.45
CA LYS A 7 16.10 -67.44 3.43
C LYS A 7 15.49 -66.22 2.75
N LEU A 8 14.32 -65.86 3.27
CA LEU A 8 13.59 -64.60 3.10
C LEU A 8 14.53 -63.39 3.25
N GLY A 9 14.52 -62.49 2.27
CA GLY A 9 15.06 -61.13 2.40
C GLY A 9 13.91 -60.17 2.63
N PHE A 10 13.79 -59.70 3.87
CA PHE A 10 12.92 -58.61 4.31
C PHE A 10 13.21 -57.34 3.49
N PHE A 11 12.23 -56.82 2.74
CA PHE A 11 12.31 -55.50 2.14
C PHE A 11 11.84 -54.49 3.21
N LEU A 12 12.79 -53.93 3.95
CA LEU A 12 12.51 -52.85 4.90
C LEU A 12 12.47 -51.54 4.11
N LEU A 13 11.31 -51.19 3.57
CA LEU A 13 11.02 -49.82 3.12
C LEU A 13 10.96 -48.94 4.37
N ILE A 14 12.08 -48.28 4.68
CA ILE A 14 12.06 -47.16 5.63
C ILE A 14 11.42 -46.00 4.85
N PHE A 15 10.10 -45.85 4.97
CA PHE A 15 9.45 -44.57 4.76
C PHE A 15 9.95 -43.66 5.88
N LEU A 16 10.92 -42.80 5.58
CA LEU A 16 11.09 -41.57 6.34
C LEU A 16 9.91 -40.68 5.94
N PRO A 17 8.97 -40.36 6.84
CA PRO A 17 8.03 -39.29 6.59
C PRO A 17 8.87 -38.01 6.60
N VAL A 18 9.24 -37.52 5.43
CA VAL A 18 9.55 -36.11 5.29
C VAL A 18 8.20 -35.43 5.43
N LEU A 19 7.90 -34.95 6.64
CA LEU A 19 6.85 -33.95 6.84
C LEU A 19 7.32 -32.70 6.10
N GLY A 20 7.04 -32.66 4.80
CA GLY A 20 7.01 -31.40 4.07
C GLY A 20 5.81 -30.65 4.60
N TRP A 21 6.06 -29.59 5.36
CA TRP A 21 4.98 -28.72 5.80
C TRP A 21 4.59 -27.86 4.61
N SER A 22 3.44 -28.18 4.01
CA SER A 22 2.74 -27.30 3.07
C SER A 22 2.56 -25.93 3.72
N GLN A 23 2.94 -24.86 3.03
CA GLN A 23 2.61 -23.50 3.43
C GLN A 23 1.31 -23.10 2.72
N PHE A 24 0.42 -22.38 3.41
CA PHE A 24 -0.69 -21.74 2.71
C PHE A 24 -0.13 -20.77 1.68
N GLN A 25 -0.57 -20.92 0.43
CA GLN A 25 -0.31 -19.96 -0.64
C GLN A 25 -1.63 -19.35 -1.04
N PHE A 26 -1.75 -18.03 -0.96
CA PHE A 26 -2.90 -17.30 -1.45
C PHE A 26 -2.48 -16.41 -2.61
N ASP A 27 -3.24 -16.43 -3.70
CA ASP A 27 -3.08 -15.54 -4.84
C ASP A 27 -4.27 -14.55 -4.83
N PHE A 28 -4.06 -13.28 -5.21
CA PHE A 28 -5.17 -12.31 -5.34
C PHE A 28 -6.28 -12.86 -6.25
N ASN A 29 -7.53 -12.72 -5.82
CA ASN A 29 -8.70 -13.20 -6.56
C ASN A 29 -9.89 -12.25 -6.37
N ASP A 30 -10.28 -11.57 -7.43
CA ASP A 30 -11.38 -10.60 -7.50
C ASP A 30 -12.70 -11.20 -8.01
N SER A 31 -12.81 -12.53 -8.11
CA SER A 31 -13.95 -13.21 -8.73
C SER A 31 -15.31 -12.99 -8.06
N ILE A 32 -15.33 -12.68 -6.75
CA ILE A 32 -16.58 -12.47 -6.00
C ILE A 32 -17.12 -11.07 -6.26
N PRO A 33 -18.30 -10.91 -6.91
CA PRO A 33 -18.86 -9.59 -7.20
C PRO A 33 -19.35 -8.89 -5.94
N VAL A 34 -19.20 -7.57 -5.93
CA VAL A 34 -19.81 -6.67 -4.94
C VAL A 34 -20.75 -5.71 -5.67
N VAL A 35 -21.96 -5.54 -5.14
CA VAL A 35 -23.01 -4.71 -5.76
C VAL A 35 -23.35 -3.56 -4.83
N LYS A 36 -23.30 -2.32 -5.33
CA LYS A 36 -23.69 -1.10 -4.60
C LYS A 36 -24.63 -0.27 -5.45
N LEU A 37 -25.79 0.09 -4.87
CA LEU A 37 -26.85 0.84 -5.57
C LEU A 37 -27.31 0.20 -6.91
N GLY A 38 -27.25 -1.13 -7.00
CA GLY A 38 -27.65 -1.90 -8.18
C GLY A 38 -26.56 -2.06 -9.25
N ASN A 39 -25.38 -1.44 -9.08
CA ASN A 39 -24.23 -1.61 -9.98
C ASN A 39 -23.21 -2.56 -9.37
N THR A 40 -22.65 -3.45 -10.20
CA THR A 40 -21.47 -4.23 -9.81
C THR A 40 -20.26 -3.30 -9.80
N LEU A 41 -19.48 -3.37 -8.73
CA LEU A 41 -18.23 -2.65 -8.59
C LEU A 41 -17.16 -3.28 -9.49
N GLU A 42 -16.38 -2.47 -10.21
CA GLU A 42 -15.32 -2.95 -11.11
C GLU A 42 -14.06 -3.38 -10.36
N ASN A 43 -13.72 -2.70 -9.26
CA ASN A 43 -12.51 -2.90 -8.47
C ASN A 43 -12.80 -3.15 -6.97
N PRO A 44 -13.78 -3.99 -6.59
CA PRO A 44 -14.26 -4.07 -5.21
C PRO A 44 -13.18 -4.41 -4.20
N TRP A 45 -12.21 -5.22 -4.63
CA TRP A 45 -11.14 -5.75 -3.81
C TRP A 45 -9.81 -5.01 -4.01
N ALA A 46 -9.81 -3.81 -4.59
CA ALA A 46 -8.58 -3.07 -4.88
C ALA A 46 -7.99 -2.34 -3.67
N GLY A 47 -8.61 -2.41 -2.49
CA GLY A 47 -8.04 -1.89 -1.26
C GLY A 47 -8.18 -0.38 -1.02
N GLY A 48 -9.07 0.34 -1.71
CA GLY A 48 -9.42 1.72 -1.32
C GLY A 48 -8.32 2.78 -1.50
N LEU A 49 -8.67 4.04 -1.24
CA LEU A 49 -7.85 5.24 -1.46
C LEU A 49 -8.24 6.35 -0.45
N ASN A 50 -7.25 7.02 0.14
CA ASN A 50 -7.47 8.16 1.03
C ASN A 50 -6.98 9.49 0.42
N TYR A 51 -5.68 9.54 0.10
CA TYR A 51 -4.94 10.74 -0.33
C TYR A 51 -4.14 10.45 -1.61
N PRO A 52 -4.82 10.05 -2.69
CA PRO A 52 -4.17 9.55 -3.90
C PRO A 52 -3.50 10.66 -4.71
N GLN A 53 -2.30 10.42 -5.21
CA GLN A 53 -1.69 11.20 -6.28
C GLN A 53 -1.77 10.41 -7.59
N PHE A 54 -2.12 11.09 -8.69
CA PHE A 54 -2.38 10.43 -9.97
C PHE A 54 -1.32 10.80 -11.01
N THR A 55 -0.84 9.80 -11.72
CA THR A 55 0.01 9.95 -12.90
C THR A 55 -0.19 8.74 -13.81
N ASP A 56 0.09 8.89 -15.09
CA ASP A 56 -0.12 7.87 -16.10
C ASP A 56 1.23 7.35 -16.62
N LEU A 57 1.32 6.05 -16.89
CA LEU A 57 2.47 5.40 -17.53
C LEU A 57 2.01 4.14 -18.26
N ASP A 58 2.69 3.77 -19.34
CA ASP A 58 2.53 2.44 -19.96
C ASP A 58 3.36 1.44 -19.12
N TYR A 59 2.70 0.75 -18.18
CA TYR A 59 3.38 -0.06 -17.17
C TYR A 59 3.66 -1.49 -17.64
N ASP A 60 2.85 -2.01 -18.57
CA ASP A 60 2.98 -3.37 -19.14
C ASP A 60 3.42 -3.39 -20.62
N PHE A 61 3.65 -2.22 -21.22
CA PHE A 61 4.17 -2.03 -22.57
C PHE A 61 3.23 -2.53 -23.66
N ASP A 62 1.91 -2.38 -23.45
CA ASP A 62 0.89 -2.75 -24.43
C ASP A 62 0.51 -1.60 -25.38
N GLY A 63 1.02 -0.39 -25.11
CA GLY A 63 0.90 0.80 -25.93
C GLY A 63 -0.26 1.73 -25.55
N ASP A 64 -1.01 1.43 -24.49
CA ASP A 64 -1.85 2.42 -23.83
C ASP A 64 -1.30 2.84 -22.46
N LEU A 65 -1.92 3.88 -21.89
CA LEU A 65 -1.46 4.45 -20.63
C LEU A 65 -2.33 3.94 -19.50
N ASP A 66 -1.67 3.30 -18.54
CA ASP A 66 -2.21 2.87 -17.27
C ASP A 66 -2.16 4.01 -16.25
N LEU A 67 -2.86 3.81 -15.15
CA LEU A 67 -2.94 4.79 -14.08
C LEU A 67 -2.14 4.32 -12.86
N LEU A 68 -1.07 5.04 -12.54
CA LEU A 68 -0.37 4.93 -11.27
C LEU A 68 -1.01 5.85 -10.23
N VAL A 69 -1.40 5.25 -9.12
CA VAL A 69 -1.95 5.93 -7.96
C VAL A 69 -0.99 5.76 -6.78
N PHE A 70 -0.46 6.86 -6.27
CA PHE A 70 0.38 6.87 -5.07
C PHE A 70 -0.39 7.46 -3.89
N ASP A 71 -0.78 6.62 -2.94
CA ASP A 71 -1.49 7.07 -1.74
C ASP A 71 -0.51 7.49 -0.64
N ARG A 72 -0.67 8.73 -0.18
CA ARG A 72 0.24 9.33 0.80
C ARG A 72 0.02 8.85 2.23
N SER A 73 -0.98 8.03 2.54
CA SER A 73 -1.24 7.56 3.91
C SER A 73 -0.01 6.87 4.50
N ASN A 74 0.49 5.85 3.79
CA ASN A 74 1.72 5.12 4.12
C ASN A 74 2.61 4.86 2.90
N ASP A 75 2.60 5.81 1.95
CA ASP A 75 3.42 5.77 0.72
C ASP A 75 3.14 4.52 -0.15
N GLN A 76 1.87 4.16 -0.30
CA GLN A 76 1.45 2.94 -1.00
C GLN A 76 1.27 3.18 -2.51
N ILE A 77 1.70 2.22 -3.32
CA ILE A 77 1.55 2.24 -4.77
C ILE A 77 0.40 1.32 -5.20
N ARG A 78 -0.49 1.84 -6.04
CA ARG A 78 -1.49 1.05 -6.77
C ARG A 78 -1.38 1.36 -8.25
N VAL A 79 -1.51 0.34 -9.10
CA VAL A 79 -1.57 0.53 -10.56
C VAL A 79 -2.87 -0.05 -11.06
N PHE A 80 -3.56 0.70 -11.90
CA PHE A 80 -4.77 0.29 -12.59
C PHE A 80 -4.50 0.25 -14.07
N ARG A 81 -4.61 -0.93 -14.65
CA ARG A 81 -4.39 -1.19 -16.07
C ARG A 81 -5.55 -0.68 -16.89
N ASN A 82 -5.28 -0.17 -18.07
CA ASN A 82 -6.30 0.23 -19.01
C ASN A 82 -6.72 -0.94 -19.92
N ASP A 83 -7.56 -1.83 -19.40
CA ASP A 83 -7.97 -3.00 -20.17
C ASP A 83 -9.13 -2.67 -21.13
N LEU A 84 -9.07 -3.22 -22.35
CA LEU A 84 -10.18 -3.18 -23.32
C LEU A 84 -10.96 -4.51 -23.28
N ILE A 85 -12.06 -4.55 -22.54
CA ILE A 85 -12.90 -5.73 -22.38
C ILE A 85 -14.21 -5.54 -23.14
N ALA A 86 -14.49 -6.44 -24.09
CA ALA A 86 -15.71 -6.41 -24.92
C ALA A 86 -15.98 -5.06 -25.62
N GLY A 87 -14.92 -4.29 -25.94
CA GLY A 87 -15.01 -2.99 -26.61
C GLY A 87 -15.24 -1.80 -25.68
N VAL A 88 -15.22 -2.01 -24.37
CA VAL A 88 -15.28 -0.95 -23.34
C VAL A 88 -13.93 -0.89 -22.64
N ARG A 89 -13.38 0.31 -22.50
CA ARG A 89 -12.16 0.54 -21.71
C ARG A 89 -12.53 0.81 -20.25
N SER A 90 -11.81 0.19 -19.34
CA SER A 90 -11.97 0.34 -17.89
C SER A 90 -10.64 0.16 -17.18
N TYR A 91 -10.54 0.72 -15.99
CA TYR A 91 -9.39 0.53 -15.12
C TYR A 91 -9.52 -0.77 -14.33
N HIS A 92 -8.50 -1.62 -14.35
CA HIS A 92 -8.44 -2.86 -13.56
C HIS A 92 -7.18 -2.91 -12.70
N PHE A 93 -7.35 -3.09 -11.39
CA PHE A 93 -6.25 -3.11 -10.43
C PHE A 93 -5.27 -4.28 -10.67
N ASP A 94 -3.96 -3.99 -10.73
CA ASP A 94 -2.90 -5.00 -10.66
C ASP A 94 -2.31 -5.08 -9.23
N PRO A 95 -2.60 -6.16 -8.47
CA PRO A 95 -2.14 -6.33 -7.09
C PRO A 95 -0.63 -6.57 -6.95
N TYR A 96 0.08 -6.87 -8.04
CA TYR A 96 1.51 -7.17 -8.01
C TYR A 96 2.37 -6.03 -8.56
N ALA A 97 1.76 -4.96 -9.07
CA ALA A 97 2.46 -3.87 -9.72
C ALA A 97 3.42 -3.13 -8.78
N GLU A 98 3.05 -2.93 -7.51
CA GLU A 98 3.89 -2.28 -6.49
C GLU A 98 5.29 -2.91 -6.39
N ASN A 99 5.40 -4.23 -6.52
CA ASN A 99 6.69 -4.96 -6.45
C ASN A 99 7.65 -4.59 -7.59
N LYS A 100 7.16 -3.94 -8.65
CA LYS A 100 7.96 -3.47 -9.78
C LYS A 100 8.53 -2.07 -9.56
N PHE A 101 8.16 -1.38 -8.48
CA PHE A 101 8.65 -0.03 -8.16
C PHE A 101 9.81 -0.06 -7.14
N PRO A 102 10.68 0.97 -7.12
CA PRO A 102 11.72 1.07 -6.12
C PRO A 102 11.13 1.15 -4.71
N SER A 103 11.67 0.39 -3.76
CA SER A 103 11.16 0.31 -2.38
C SER A 103 11.35 1.60 -1.56
N ASP A 104 11.97 2.63 -2.13
CA ASP A 104 12.27 3.90 -1.47
C ASP A 104 11.50 5.09 -2.07
N VAL A 105 10.48 4.82 -2.89
CA VAL A 105 9.46 5.80 -3.30
C VAL A 105 8.68 6.24 -2.05
N ARG A 106 8.53 7.55 -1.87
CA ARG A 106 7.92 8.14 -0.66
C ARG A 106 7.48 9.58 -0.88
N TYR A 107 6.51 10.03 -0.10
CA TYR A 107 5.91 11.38 -0.08
C TYR A 107 5.23 11.85 -1.35
N ARG A 108 5.75 11.49 -2.54
CA ARG A 108 5.18 11.74 -3.85
C ARG A 108 5.67 10.74 -4.90
N ALA A 109 4.89 10.54 -5.95
CA ALA A 109 5.30 9.82 -7.16
C ALA A 109 4.64 10.42 -8.40
N PHE A 110 5.44 10.78 -9.40
CA PHE A 110 4.99 11.32 -10.69
C PHE A 110 5.77 10.67 -11.83
N CYS A 111 5.12 10.51 -12.98
CA CYS A 111 5.71 9.95 -14.18
C CYS A 111 5.84 11.03 -15.28
N TYR A 112 7.02 11.13 -15.89
CA TYR A 112 7.30 12.04 -17.02
C TYR A 112 8.38 11.42 -17.91
N ASP A 113 8.21 11.42 -19.23
CA ASP A 113 9.21 10.94 -20.19
C ASP A 113 10.24 12.05 -20.42
N TYR A 114 11.29 12.09 -19.59
CA TYR A 114 12.21 13.24 -19.61
C TYR A 114 13.26 13.11 -20.70
N ASP A 115 13.55 11.90 -21.18
CA ASP A 115 14.55 11.65 -22.22
C ASP A 115 13.97 11.41 -23.62
N LEU A 116 12.65 11.47 -23.73
CA LEU A 116 11.88 11.31 -24.98
C LEU A 116 12.09 9.95 -25.62
N ASP A 117 12.31 8.90 -24.83
CA ASP A 117 12.46 7.54 -25.33
C ASP A 117 11.12 6.80 -25.50
N GLY A 118 10.01 7.49 -25.20
CA GLY A 118 8.65 6.98 -25.28
C GLY A 118 8.19 6.27 -24.01
N LYS A 119 9.00 6.26 -22.94
CA LYS A 119 8.68 5.64 -21.66
C LYS A 119 8.76 6.67 -20.57
N LYS A 120 7.71 6.77 -19.75
CA LYS A 120 7.73 7.70 -18.64
C LYS A 120 8.62 7.20 -17.51
N ASP A 121 9.40 8.13 -16.97
CA ASP A 121 10.32 7.96 -15.87
C ASP A 121 9.70 8.37 -14.54
N LEU A 122 10.17 7.80 -13.43
CA LEU A 122 9.58 8.00 -12.11
C LEU A 122 10.34 9.07 -11.32
N PHE A 123 9.59 10.07 -10.84
CA PHE A 123 10.06 11.14 -9.97
C PHE A 123 9.42 11.01 -8.59
N THR A 124 10.25 10.99 -7.54
CA THR A 124 9.81 10.84 -6.14
C THR A 124 10.60 11.75 -5.21
N TYR A 125 10.34 11.73 -3.91
CA TYR A 125 11.05 12.54 -2.93
C TYR A 125 12.46 12.00 -2.64
N GLY A 126 13.46 12.80 -3.03
CA GLY A 126 14.80 12.76 -2.45
C GLY A 126 14.86 13.60 -1.18
N ILE A 127 15.83 13.39 -0.29
CA ILE A 127 15.95 14.20 0.93
C ILE A 127 16.09 15.68 0.54
N GLY A 128 15.06 16.48 0.86
CA GLY A 128 14.98 17.90 0.55
C GLY A 128 14.74 18.25 -0.93
N GLY A 129 14.35 17.32 -1.79
CA GLY A 129 14.18 17.62 -3.22
C GLY A 129 13.63 16.46 -4.05
N ILE A 130 13.97 16.41 -5.33
CA ILE A 130 13.45 15.42 -6.28
C ILE A 130 14.50 14.35 -6.56
N LYS A 131 14.10 13.08 -6.49
CA LYS A 131 14.84 11.90 -6.96
C LYS A 131 14.20 11.41 -8.27
N ALA A 132 15.02 10.92 -9.20
CA ALA A 132 14.57 10.42 -10.50
C ALA A 132 15.10 9.01 -10.79
N TYR A 133 14.21 8.14 -11.27
CA TYR A 133 14.49 6.81 -11.80
C TYR A 133 14.08 6.76 -13.26
N ARG A 134 14.99 6.34 -14.13
CA ARG A 134 14.72 6.11 -15.53
C ARG A 134 14.03 4.76 -15.77
N ASN A 135 13.00 4.72 -16.60
CA ASN A 135 12.37 3.48 -17.04
C ASN A 135 13.22 2.79 -18.12
N VAL A 136 13.91 1.73 -17.74
CA VAL A 136 14.73 0.91 -18.64
C VAL A 136 14.02 -0.38 -19.08
N GLY A 137 12.73 -0.49 -18.78
CA GLY A 137 11.88 -1.62 -19.11
C GLY A 137 11.51 -1.71 -20.60
N ASN A 138 10.81 -2.78 -20.95
CA ASN A 138 10.15 -3.01 -22.24
C ASN A 138 9.24 -4.25 -22.15
N GLY A 139 8.43 -4.50 -23.18
CA GLY A 139 7.50 -5.64 -23.21
C GLY A 139 8.12 -7.04 -23.08
N ALA A 140 9.45 -7.20 -23.22
CA ALA A 140 10.12 -8.49 -23.01
C ALA A 140 10.59 -8.72 -21.56
N ILE A 141 10.96 -7.67 -20.83
CA ILE A 141 11.50 -7.76 -19.47
C ILE A 141 10.60 -7.11 -18.40
N GLY A 142 9.48 -6.50 -18.83
CA GLY A 142 8.59 -5.72 -17.98
C GLY A 142 9.22 -4.40 -17.51
N LEU A 143 8.53 -3.74 -16.58
CA LEU A 143 8.95 -2.47 -16.00
C LEU A 143 10.23 -2.66 -15.19
N GLN A 144 11.25 -1.85 -15.46
CA GLN A 144 12.53 -1.88 -14.79
C GLN A 144 13.04 -0.46 -14.57
N TRP A 145 13.65 -0.21 -13.42
CA TRP A 145 14.10 1.13 -13.03
C TRP A 145 15.62 1.20 -12.92
N ALA A 146 16.22 2.23 -13.49
CA ALA A 146 17.61 2.60 -13.26
C ALA A 146 17.66 3.94 -12.52
N LEU A 147 18.44 4.05 -11.45
CA LEU A 147 18.61 5.32 -10.75
C LEU A 147 19.27 6.35 -11.68
N ALA A 148 18.53 7.39 -12.07
CA ALA A 148 19.04 8.47 -12.92
C ALA A 148 19.73 9.54 -12.06
N LYS A 149 19.03 10.03 -11.03
CA LYS A 149 19.55 11.00 -10.06
C LYS A 149 19.02 10.67 -8.67
N ASN A 150 19.92 10.44 -7.72
CA ASN A 150 19.53 10.31 -6.31
C ASN A 150 18.92 11.59 -5.74
N LEU A 151 19.39 12.74 -6.23
CA LEU A 151 18.84 14.06 -5.97
C LEU A 151 19.14 14.94 -7.20
N ILE A 152 18.14 15.67 -7.70
CA ILE A 152 18.30 16.65 -8.77
C ILE A 152 18.92 17.92 -8.19
N TYR A 153 19.82 18.54 -8.94
CA TYR A 153 20.51 19.77 -8.57
C TYR A 153 20.22 20.86 -9.59
N SER A 154 20.19 22.10 -9.11
CA SER A 154 20.06 23.29 -9.94
C SER A 154 21.23 24.24 -9.68
N ASN A 155 21.66 24.93 -10.74
CA ASN A 155 22.60 26.04 -10.65
C ASN A 155 21.84 27.33 -10.30
N TYR A 156 21.99 27.78 -9.07
CA TYR A 156 21.49 29.07 -8.58
C TYR A 156 22.49 30.19 -8.93
N ASN A 157 22.83 30.29 -10.23
CA ASN A 157 23.80 31.23 -10.82
C ASN A 157 25.15 31.27 -10.07
N GLY A 158 25.92 30.21 -10.26
CA GLY A 158 27.26 30.00 -9.72
C GLY A 158 27.30 29.01 -8.56
N THR A 159 26.20 28.89 -7.81
CA THR A 159 26.10 27.93 -6.70
C THR A 159 25.27 26.73 -7.12
N PHE A 160 25.87 25.55 -7.09
CA PHE A 160 25.18 24.30 -7.41
C PHE A 160 24.66 23.65 -6.13
N MET A 161 23.34 23.52 -6.00
CA MET A 161 22.68 22.99 -4.80
C MET A 161 21.56 22.03 -5.22
N GLY A 162 21.14 21.16 -4.29
CA GLY A 162 19.96 20.33 -4.52
C GLY A 162 18.76 21.21 -4.83
N LEU A 163 18.03 20.90 -5.90
CA LEU A 163 16.79 21.58 -6.25
C LEU A 163 15.79 21.28 -5.13
N TYR A 164 15.50 22.30 -4.34
CA TYR A 164 14.69 22.16 -3.14
C TYR A 164 13.22 21.98 -3.49
N VAL A 165 12.60 20.95 -2.90
CA VAL A 165 11.15 20.77 -2.91
C VAL A 165 10.77 20.10 -1.60
N SER A 166 9.88 20.72 -0.81
CA SER A 166 9.42 20.16 0.47
C SER A 166 8.79 18.78 0.27
N SER A 167 8.79 17.93 1.30
CA SER A 167 8.08 16.64 1.25
C SER A 167 6.55 16.81 1.18
N ALA A 168 6.04 17.99 1.53
CA ALA A 168 4.64 18.33 1.43
C ALA A 168 4.25 18.76 0.00
N ASP A 169 5.16 19.39 -0.74
CA ASP A 169 4.86 20.07 -2.00
C ASP A 169 4.73 19.11 -3.19
N VAL A 170 3.91 19.55 -4.14
CA VAL A 170 3.79 18.93 -5.47
C VAL A 170 4.31 19.94 -6.50
N PRO A 171 5.51 19.71 -7.08
CA PRO A 171 6.04 20.55 -8.16
C PRO A 171 5.35 20.23 -9.49
N ALA A 172 5.40 21.15 -10.44
CA ALA A 172 5.02 20.85 -11.82
C ALA A 172 6.26 20.39 -12.61
N LEU A 173 6.16 19.21 -13.22
CA LEU A 173 7.12 18.67 -14.19
C LEU A 173 6.53 18.92 -15.59
N VAL A 174 7.08 19.89 -16.31
CA VAL A 174 6.49 20.38 -17.56
C VAL A 174 7.55 21.06 -18.41
N ASP A 175 7.41 21.08 -19.73
CA ASP A 175 8.23 21.90 -20.62
C ASP A 175 7.67 23.33 -20.62
N VAL A 176 8.36 24.28 -19.97
CA VAL A 176 7.87 25.66 -19.82
C VAL A 176 8.15 26.49 -21.06
N ASP A 177 9.16 26.14 -21.85
CA ASP A 177 9.64 26.97 -22.95
C ASP A 177 9.57 26.39 -24.36
N GLY A 178 9.08 25.16 -24.46
CA GLY A 178 8.74 24.48 -25.69
C GLY A 178 9.95 23.92 -26.44
N ASP A 179 11.08 23.71 -25.77
CA ASP A 179 12.28 23.14 -26.38
C ASP A 179 12.36 21.60 -26.31
N ASN A 180 11.36 20.97 -25.67
CA ASN A 180 11.20 19.53 -25.43
C ASN A 180 12.14 18.93 -24.39
N ASP A 181 12.82 19.71 -23.53
CA ASP A 181 13.29 19.17 -22.26
C ASP A 181 12.38 19.51 -21.08
N MET A 182 12.37 18.63 -20.09
CA MET A 182 11.48 18.76 -18.94
C MET A 182 12.02 19.81 -17.97
N ASP A 183 11.25 20.87 -17.75
CA ASP A 183 11.51 21.87 -16.72
C ASP A 183 10.80 21.55 -15.40
N ILE A 184 11.14 22.32 -14.36
CA ILE A 184 10.52 22.21 -13.03
C ILE A 184 10.06 23.57 -12.54
N LEU A 185 8.77 23.67 -12.20
CA LEU A 185 8.20 24.77 -11.41
C LEU A 185 7.95 24.28 -9.99
N THR A 186 8.48 24.99 -8.99
CA THR A 186 8.30 24.64 -7.59
C THR A 186 8.29 25.87 -6.70
N PHE A 187 7.67 25.78 -5.53
CA PHE A 187 7.74 26.86 -4.56
C PHE A 187 9.15 26.93 -3.96
N SER A 188 9.63 28.16 -3.74
CA SER A 188 10.90 28.42 -3.09
C SER A 188 10.93 27.83 -1.67
N ILE A 189 12.11 27.83 -1.03
CA ILE A 189 12.21 27.38 0.37
C ILE A 189 11.44 28.28 1.36
N SER A 190 11.19 29.55 1.01
CA SER A 190 10.27 30.41 1.78
C SER A 190 8.81 30.02 1.55
N GLY A 191 8.51 29.49 0.36
CA GLY A 191 7.23 28.92 -0.05
C GLY A 191 6.17 29.93 -0.49
N ASP A 192 6.56 31.19 -0.69
CA ASP A 192 5.68 32.28 -1.11
C ASP A 192 5.76 32.59 -2.62
N HIS A 193 6.80 32.13 -3.32
CA HIS A 193 7.02 32.36 -4.75
C HIS A 193 7.34 31.07 -5.49
N VAL A 194 6.94 31.01 -6.76
CA VAL A 194 7.29 29.91 -7.67
C VAL A 194 8.64 30.20 -8.34
N GLU A 195 9.60 29.31 -8.13
CA GLU A 195 10.86 29.24 -8.84
C GLU A 195 10.69 28.44 -10.14
N TYR A 196 11.29 28.95 -11.21
CA TYR A 196 11.42 28.27 -12.49
C TYR A 196 12.84 27.77 -12.67
N HIS A 197 12.98 26.44 -12.63
CA HIS A 197 14.20 25.73 -12.92
C HIS A 197 14.16 25.23 -14.36
N LYS A 198 14.89 25.93 -15.23
CA LYS A 198 15.04 25.55 -16.62
C LYS A 198 16.03 24.38 -16.73
N ASN A 199 15.64 23.28 -17.36
CA ASN A 199 16.57 22.28 -17.84
C ASN A 199 17.30 22.83 -19.06
N VAL A 200 18.62 22.69 -19.11
CA VAL A 200 19.46 23.23 -20.20
C VAL A 200 20.06 22.11 -21.03
N SER A 201 19.41 20.96 -21.08
CA SER A 201 19.89 19.80 -21.80
C SER A 201 19.87 20.06 -23.30
N GLN A 202 18.79 20.66 -23.80
CA GLN A 202 18.68 21.07 -25.19
C GLN A 202 19.75 22.09 -25.57
N GLU A 203 19.99 23.12 -24.75
CA GLU A 203 21.05 24.10 -25.04
C GLU A 203 22.45 23.51 -25.04
N LEU A 204 22.74 22.59 -24.11
CA LEU A 204 24.09 22.06 -23.94
C LEU A 204 24.40 20.93 -24.92
N TYR A 205 23.41 20.09 -25.22
CA TYR A 205 23.63 18.82 -25.90
C TYR A 205 22.75 18.62 -27.14
N GLY A 206 21.68 19.40 -27.31
CA GLY A 206 20.73 19.27 -28.41
C GLY A 206 19.80 18.06 -28.29
N HIS A 207 19.59 17.56 -27.07
CA HIS A 207 18.66 16.49 -26.72
C HIS A 207 18.21 16.63 -25.26
N ALA A 208 17.11 15.98 -24.87
CA ALA A 208 16.45 16.13 -23.57
C ALA A 208 16.95 15.17 -22.45
N ASP A 209 17.78 14.18 -22.80
CA ASP A 209 18.14 13.04 -21.94
C ASP A 209 18.89 13.33 -20.62
N SER A 210 19.13 14.60 -20.31
CA SER A 210 19.93 15.02 -19.17
C SER A 210 19.14 15.94 -18.26
N LEU A 211 19.25 15.69 -16.96
CA LEU A 211 18.61 16.48 -15.90
C LEU A 211 19.59 17.55 -15.39
N VAL A 212 19.78 18.62 -16.15
CA VAL A 212 20.75 19.70 -15.86
C VAL A 212 20.02 21.02 -15.72
N PHE A 213 19.81 21.48 -14.49
CA PHE A 213 18.96 22.65 -14.24
C PHE A 213 19.74 23.91 -13.92
N VAL A 214 19.17 25.05 -14.34
CA VAL A 214 19.53 26.40 -13.89
C VAL A 214 18.30 27.10 -13.34
N LEU A 215 18.45 27.85 -12.25
CA LEU A 215 17.38 28.72 -11.78
C LEU A 215 17.25 29.89 -12.77
N LYS A 216 16.20 29.87 -13.58
CA LYS A 216 15.95 30.85 -14.64
C LYS A 216 15.20 32.06 -14.11
N ASN A 217 14.21 31.84 -13.24
CA ASN A 217 13.41 32.90 -12.63
C ASN A 217 13.05 32.52 -11.18
N LYS A 218 13.17 33.45 -10.24
CA LYS A 218 12.84 33.26 -8.81
C LYS A 218 11.38 33.54 -8.46
N CYS A 219 10.66 34.18 -9.37
CA CYS A 219 9.28 34.60 -9.22
C CYS A 219 8.60 34.45 -10.59
N TRP A 220 8.46 33.20 -11.01
CA TRP A 220 7.77 32.85 -12.24
C TRP A 220 6.31 33.31 -12.16
N GLY A 221 5.84 33.98 -13.20
CA GLY A 221 4.50 34.57 -13.22
C GLY A 221 4.33 35.85 -12.39
N GLY A 222 5.35 36.35 -11.69
CA GLY A 222 5.29 37.65 -11.01
C GLY A 222 4.22 37.75 -9.91
N PHE A 223 3.88 36.65 -9.26
CA PHE A 223 2.90 36.60 -8.19
C PHE A 223 3.50 36.06 -6.89
N ARG A 224 2.81 36.33 -5.79
CA ARG A 224 3.14 35.79 -4.46
C ARG A 224 1.91 35.18 -3.81
N GLU A 225 2.07 34.00 -3.22
CA GLU A 225 1.08 33.36 -2.35
C GLU A 225 1.17 33.92 -0.93
N ASP A 226 0.03 34.16 -0.28
CA ASP A 226 0.00 34.58 1.11
C ASP A 226 0.41 33.43 2.06
N VAL A 227 1.20 33.77 3.08
CA VAL A 227 1.71 32.82 4.10
C VAL A 227 0.64 32.13 4.94
N THR A 228 -0.59 32.63 4.94
CA THR A 228 -1.67 32.17 5.84
C THR A 228 -3.00 31.93 5.13
N SER A 229 -3.06 32.11 3.82
CA SER A 229 -4.28 31.99 3.03
C SER A 229 -3.97 31.70 1.57
N ASN A 230 -4.98 31.24 0.81
CA ASN A 230 -4.88 31.05 -0.64
C ASN A 230 -4.96 32.36 -1.43
N ALA A 231 -4.74 33.51 -0.77
CA ALA A 231 -4.77 34.80 -1.41
C ALA A 231 -3.53 34.95 -2.32
N ILE A 232 -3.76 35.29 -3.58
CA ILE A 232 -2.70 35.53 -4.55
C ILE A 232 -2.51 37.04 -4.73
N THR A 233 -1.29 37.51 -4.49
CA THR A 233 -0.86 38.87 -4.84
C THR A 233 -0.29 38.85 -6.25
N LEU A 234 -1.04 39.37 -7.22
CA LEU A 234 -0.55 39.56 -8.59
C LEU A 234 0.35 40.79 -8.69
N PHE A 235 1.24 40.81 -9.69
CA PHE A 235 2.18 41.90 -9.95
C PHE A 235 3.04 42.23 -8.72
N ASP A 236 3.56 41.20 -8.04
CA ASP A 236 4.34 41.41 -6.83
C ASP A 236 5.55 42.28 -7.15
N ASN A 237 5.68 43.38 -6.41
CA ASN A 237 6.72 44.36 -6.60
C ASN A 237 7.90 44.17 -5.63
N SER A 238 7.91 43.05 -4.91
CA SER A 238 9.03 42.65 -4.05
C SER A 238 10.34 42.59 -4.81
N SER A 239 11.46 42.69 -4.09
CA SER A 239 12.81 42.59 -4.67
C SER A 239 13.07 41.24 -5.35
N VAL A 240 12.36 40.20 -4.93
CA VAL A 240 12.36 38.88 -5.55
C VAL A 240 11.80 38.96 -6.98
N CYS A 241 10.69 39.65 -7.19
CA CYS A 241 10.01 39.72 -8.50
C CYS A 241 10.46 40.90 -9.39
N THR A 242 10.94 42.02 -8.82
CA THR A 242 11.27 43.25 -9.57
C THR A 242 12.75 43.45 -9.90
N GLY A 243 13.63 42.68 -9.26
CA GLY A 243 15.09 42.84 -9.41
C GLY A 243 15.87 41.54 -9.63
N SER A 244 15.20 40.38 -9.72
CA SER A 244 15.87 39.06 -9.68
C SER A 244 15.57 38.13 -10.87
N ASN A 245 15.24 38.67 -12.06
CA ASN A 245 15.52 37.92 -13.29
C ASN A 245 17.04 37.80 -13.39
N VAL A 246 17.57 36.60 -13.21
CA VAL A 246 18.98 36.41 -12.84
C VAL A 246 19.91 36.95 -13.94
N PRO A 247 20.64 38.04 -13.65
CA PRO A 247 22.08 37.94 -13.42
C PRO A 247 22.47 38.28 -11.96
N ASN A 248 23.15 37.36 -11.27
CA ASN A 248 23.78 37.49 -9.94
C ASN A 248 22.86 37.47 -8.69
N PRO A 249 22.46 36.29 -8.15
CA PRO A 249 21.79 36.16 -6.88
C PRO A 249 22.84 36.09 -5.76
N GLU A 250 23.15 37.23 -5.17
CA GLU A 250 23.84 37.25 -3.89
C GLU A 250 22.82 36.97 -2.77
N PHE A 251 23.09 35.92 -1.99
CA PHE A 251 22.47 35.63 -0.71
C PHE A 251 22.40 36.88 0.19
N PRO A 252 21.38 37.00 1.05
CA PRO A 252 21.59 37.38 2.42
C PRO A 252 21.82 36.10 3.23
N THR A 253 23.05 35.94 3.69
CA THR A 253 23.35 35.13 4.87
C THR A 253 22.62 35.70 6.08
N HIS A 254 21.99 34.81 6.85
CA HIS A 254 21.31 34.98 8.13
C HIS A 254 19.77 35.10 8.09
N PRO A 255 19.05 34.16 8.73
CA PRO A 255 17.62 34.29 8.94
C PRO A 255 17.37 35.44 9.93
N SER A 256 16.55 36.41 9.55
CA SER A 256 15.81 37.18 10.55
C SER A 256 14.89 36.21 11.29
N PRO A 257 14.74 36.33 12.63
CA PRO A 257 13.93 35.44 13.44
C PRO A 257 12.44 35.75 13.31
N GLU A 258 11.93 35.70 12.08
CA GLU A 258 10.51 35.50 11.82
C GLU A 258 10.40 34.24 10.98
N GLU A 259 10.44 33.11 11.68
CA GLU A 259 10.00 31.82 11.17
C GLU A 259 8.58 31.96 10.63
N LYS A 260 8.43 32.06 9.32
CA LYS A 260 7.19 31.69 8.64
C LYS A 260 7.54 30.83 7.44
N ALA A 261 7.88 29.58 7.73
CA ALA A 261 7.90 28.55 6.70
C ALA A 261 6.45 28.31 6.24
N HIS A 262 6.18 28.44 4.94
CA HIS A 262 4.92 27.99 4.35
C HIS A 262 4.72 26.50 4.58
N SER A 263 3.46 26.11 4.77
CA SER A 263 3.03 24.79 5.22
C SER A 263 2.77 23.78 4.08
N GLY A 264 3.06 24.13 2.82
CA GLY A 264 2.99 23.25 1.66
C GLY A 264 2.05 23.71 0.54
N SER A 265 2.49 23.61 -0.72
CA SER A 265 1.74 24.06 -1.90
C SER A 265 1.83 23.05 -3.07
N THR A 266 0.81 23.05 -3.94
CA THR A 266 0.74 22.19 -5.14
C THR A 266 0.65 23.05 -6.40
N ILE A 267 1.33 22.63 -7.47
CA ILE A 267 1.31 23.32 -8.76
C ILE A 267 0.97 22.33 -9.86
N LEU A 268 -0.05 22.67 -10.66
CA LEU A 268 -0.28 22.10 -11.98
C LEU A 268 -0.11 23.23 -13.00
N ALA A 269 0.68 23.02 -14.05
CA ALA A 269 0.92 24.01 -15.10
C ALA A 269 0.58 23.44 -16.49
N PHE A 270 -0.26 24.16 -17.23
CA PHE A 270 -0.69 23.84 -18.60
C PHE A 270 -1.28 25.09 -19.25
N ASP A 271 -1.31 25.15 -20.58
CA ASP A 271 -1.95 26.24 -21.34
C ASP A 271 -3.47 25.97 -21.42
N ILE A 272 -4.27 26.70 -20.64
CA ILE A 272 -5.73 26.49 -20.57
C ILE A 272 -6.50 27.33 -21.59
N ASP A 273 -5.90 28.43 -22.06
CA ASP A 273 -6.54 29.41 -22.94
C ASP A 273 -5.95 29.46 -24.35
N ASN A 274 -5.05 28.52 -24.67
CA ASN A 274 -4.35 28.40 -25.94
C ASN A 274 -3.60 29.69 -26.31
N SER A 275 -2.99 30.33 -25.31
CA SER A 275 -2.16 31.54 -25.49
C SER A 275 -0.74 31.22 -25.95
N GLY A 276 -0.30 29.96 -25.84
CA GLY A 276 1.07 29.53 -26.12
C GLY A 276 2.03 29.74 -24.95
N VAL A 277 1.53 30.11 -23.77
CA VAL A 277 2.29 30.16 -22.51
C VAL A 277 1.53 29.37 -21.44
N LEU A 278 2.26 28.82 -20.46
CA LEU A 278 1.62 28.03 -19.41
C LEU A 278 0.92 28.93 -18.38
N ASP A 279 -0.29 28.51 -18.02
CA ASP A 279 -1.04 28.96 -16.85
C ASP A 279 -0.72 28.08 -15.64
N ALA A 280 -1.23 28.44 -14.47
CA ALA A 280 -1.01 27.66 -13.25
C ALA A 280 -2.29 27.45 -12.44
N VAL A 281 -2.44 26.26 -11.89
CA VAL A 281 -3.44 25.93 -10.87
C VAL A 281 -2.70 25.63 -9.59
N ILE A 282 -3.02 26.41 -8.55
CA ILE A 282 -2.36 26.35 -7.24
C ILE A 282 -3.32 25.76 -6.20
N GLY A 283 -2.84 24.81 -5.42
CA GLY A 283 -3.47 24.35 -4.19
C GLY A 283 -2.59 24.64 -2.97
N ASP A 284 -3.21 24.93 -1.84
CA ASP A 284 -2.52 25.38 -0.63
C ASP A 284 -2.96 24.57 0.60
N VAL A 285 -2.00 24.25 1.46
CA VAL A 285 -2.20 23.46 2.69
C VAL A 285 -3.19 24.03 3.69
N SER A 286 -3.52 25.31 3.62
CA SER A 286 -4.43 25.96 4.56
C SER A 286 -5.83 26.16 3.99
N ASN A 287 -6.07 25.70 2.76
CA ASN A 287 -7.29 25.99 2.02
C ASN A 287 -7.88 24.79 1.32
N SER A 288 -9.16 24.93 0.98
CA SER A 288 -10.00 23.88 0.43
C SER A 288 -10.14 23.91 -1.09
N ASN A 289 -9.85 25.07 -1.70
CA ASN A 289 -10.08 25.33 -3.11
C ASN A 289 -8.79 25.40 -3.92
N LEU A 290 -8.91 25.27 -5.24
CA LEU A 290 -7.84 25.50 -6.20
C LEU A 290 -7.97 26.89 -6.83
N THR A 291 -6.83 27.54 -7.03
CA THR A 291 -6.73 28.87 -7.66
C THR A 291 -6.10 28.78 -9.04
N LEU A 292 -6.86 29.11 -10.09
CA LEU A 292 -6.35 29.25 -11.45
C LEU A 292 -5.73 30.64 -11.66
N LEU A 293 -4.52 30.69 -12.19
CA LEU A 293 -3.76 31.88 -12.57
C LEU A 293 -3.58 31.91 -14.08
N ILE A 294 -4.03 32.97 -14.74
CA ILE A 294 -3.89 33.13 -16.20
C ILE A 294 -2.67 33.97 -16.53
N ASN A 295 -1.80 33.46 -17.39
CA ASN A 295 -0.57 34.08 -17.83
C ASN A 295 -0.81 35.06 -18.99
N GLY A 296 -0.40 36.31 -18.85
CA GLY A 296 -0.58 37.35 -19.89
C GLY A 296 0.50 37.38 -20.97
N GLY A 297 1.38 36.38 -20.99
CA GLY A 297 2.47 36.29 -21.96
C GLY A 297 2.00 35.99 -23.39
N ALA A 298 2.85 36.26 -24.36
CA ALA A 298 2.64 35.88 -25.76
C ALA A 298 3.73 34.95 -26.31
N LEU A 299 4.79 34.74 -25.54
CA LEU A 299 5.92 33.87 -25.86
C LEU A 299 6.39 33.20 -24.56
N PRO A 300 6.76 31.90 -24.61
CA PRO A 300 7.43 31.26 -23.49
C PRO A 300 8.71 32.00 -23.11
N ASN A 301 9.15 31.87 -21.86
CA ASN A 301 10.36 32.51 -21.32
C ASN A 301 10.43 34.04 -21.41
N ALA A 302 9.32 34.73 -21.67
CA ALA A 302 9.27 36.19 -21.70
C ALA A 302 9.18 36.86 -20.31
N ASN A 303 9.28 36.08 -19.22
CA ASN A 303 9.04 36.54 -17.83
C ASN A 303 7.71 37.29 -17.69
N SER A 304 6.66 36.73 -18.30
CA SER A 304 5.32 37.28 -18.28
C SER A 304 4.70 37.25 -16.89
N GLN A 305 3.73 38.14 -16.68
CA GLN A 305 2.98 38.26 -15.44
C GLN A 305 1.72 37.40 -15.50
N MET A 306 1.34 36.80 -14.38
CA MET A 306 -0.01 36.31 -14.15
C MET A 306 -0.94 37.53 -14.05
N MET A 307 -1.96 37.55 -14.89
CA MET A 307 -2.84 38.70 -15.07
C MET A 307 -4.14 38.58 -14.28
N SER A 308 -4.54 37.36 -13.93
CA SER A 308 -5.75 37.12 -13.15
C SER A 308 -5.60 35.90 -12.25
N ALA A 309 -6.38 35.87 -11.17
CA ALA A 309 -6.48 34.76 -10.24
C ALA A 309 -7.95 34.44 -9.97
N ASN A 310 -8.32 33.16 -10.04
CA ASN A 310 -9.66 32.66 -9.76
C ASN A 310 -9.60 31.48 -8.79
N ALA A 311 -9.96 31.73 -7.54
CA ALA A 311 -9.95 30.75 -6.43
C ALA A 311 -11.09 29.70 -6.49
N SER A 312 -11.80 29.59 -7.60
CA SER A 312 -12.93 28.67 -7.79
C SER A 312 -12.68 27.73 -8.97
N PHE A 313 -11.48 27.18 -9.09
CA PHE A 313 -11.13 26.25 -10.16
C PHE A 313 -11.53 24.79 -9.83
N PRO A 314 -12.02 23.99 -10.81
CA PRO A 314 -12.53 24.40 -12.11
C PRO A 314 -13.85 25.19 -12.03
N SER A 315 -13.99 26.26 -12.80
CA SER A 315 -15.12 27.21 -12.64
C SER A 315 -16.30 26.98 -13.58
N ASN A 316 -16.25 25.99 -14.48
CA ASN A 316 -17.31 25.77 -15.47
C ASN A 316 -18.54 25.04 -14.90
N SER A 317 -18.41 24.41 -13.73
CA SER A 317 -19.47 23.65 -13.05
C SER A 317 -19.36 23.81 -11.52
N ILE A 318 -19.03 22.72 -10.80
CA ILE A 318 -18.82 22.72 -9.34
C ILE A 318 -17.32 22.93 -9.07
N ALA A 319 -16.93 24.05 -8.48
CA ALA A 319 -15.52 24.28 -8.12
C ALA A 319 -15.02 23.22 -7.12
N ALA A 320 -13.75 22.83 -7.25
CA ALA A 320 -13.13 21.88 -6.35
C ALA A 320 -13.10 22.48 -4.93
N ASN A 321 -13.54 21.68 -3.96
CA ASN A 321 -13.61 22.09 -2.57
C ASN A 321 -13.39 20.87 -1.65
N LEU A 322 -12.13 20.52 -1.45
CA LEU A 322 -11.70 19.44 -0.55
C LEU A 322 -11.37 20.03 0.82
N GLN A 323 -11.44 19.28 1.92
CA GLN A 323 -11.28 19.87 3.26
C GLN A 323 -10.03 20.76 3.39
N ILE A 324 -8.89 20.30 2.86
CA ILE A 324 -7.61 20.95 3.00
C ILE A 324 -6.62 20.42 1.96
N PHE A 325 -5.75 21.30 1.46
CA PHE A 325 -4.59 20.98 0.63
C PHE A 325 -4.92 20.22 -0.68
N PRO A 326 -5.79 20.73 -1.57
CA PRO A 326 -6.07 20.05 -2.83
C PRO A 326 -4.85 20.01 -3.77
N ALA A 327 -4.75 18.95 -4.57
CA ALA A 327 -3.83 18.81 -5.70
C ALA A 327 -4.62 18.43 -6.95
N ALA A 328 -4.26 19.01 -8.10
CA ALA A 328 -4.90 18.73 -9.39
C ALA A 328 -3.96 17.95 -10.32
N TYR A 329 -4.51 17.02 -11.09
CA TYR A 329 -3.80 16.17 -12.05
C TYR A 329 -4.50 16.24 -13.41
N TYR A 330 -3.74 16.44 -14.48
CA TYR A 330 -4.25 16.64 -15.84
C TYR A 330 -3.91 15.45 -16.74
N LEU A 331 -4.85 14.50 -16.86
CA LEU A 331 -4.65 13.15 -17.40
C LEU A 331 -5.88 12.71 -18.20
N ASP A 332 -5.73 11.89 -19.24
CA ASP A 332 -6.88 11.27 -19.92
C ASP A 332 -7.33 10.03 -19.12
N VAL A 333 -8.41 10.17 -18.36
CA VAL A 333 -8.93 9.12 -17.45
C VAL A 333 -10.31 8.61 -17.86
N ASP A 334 -10.75 8.94 -19.07
CA ASP A 334 -11.96 8.41 -19.67
C ASP A 334 -11.77 7.88 -21.10
N PHE A 335 -10.51 7.88 -21.55
CA PHE A 335 -10.03 7.27 -22.78
C PHE A 335 -10.61 7.92 -24.05
N ASP A 336 -10.99 9.20 -23.98
CA ASP A 336 -11.56 9.95 -25.10
C ASP A 336 -10.54 10.80 -25.89
N GLY A 337 -9.26 10.74 -25.50
CA GLY A 337 -8.16 11.46 -26.14
C GLY A 337 -8.03 12.92 -25.69
N LYS A 338 -8.84 13.35 -24.72
CA LYS A 338 -8.71 14.66 -24.05
C LYS A 338 -8.35 14.43 -22.60
N LYS A 339 -7.41 15.24 -22.12
CA LYS A 339 -7.08 15.24 -20.70
C LYS A 339 -8.20 15.89 -19.88
N ASP A 340 -8.53 15.23 -18.80
CA ASP A 340 -9.47 15.60 -17.74
C ASP A 340 -8.71 16.17 -16.53
N ILE A 341 -9.45 16.70 -15.56
CA ILE A 341 -8.89 17.06 -14.26
C ILE A 341 -9.37 16.08 -13.20
N VAL A 342 -8.43 15.48 -12.48
CA VAL A 342 -8.68 14.78 -11.22
C VAL A 342 -8.15 15.66 -10.09
N VAL A 343 -8.90 15.80 -9.00
CA VAL A 343 -8.49 16.57 -7.82
C VAL A 343 -8.58 15.68 -6.59
N SER A 344 -7.55 15.68 -5.74
CA SER A 344 -7.53 14.91 -4.49
C SER A 344 -6.84 15.67 -3.35
N PRO A 345 -7.02 15.26 -2.09
CA PRO A 345 -6.33 15.88 -0.98
C PRO A 345 -4.87 15.47 -0.96
N ASN A 346 -4.02 16.44 -0.66
CA ASN A 346 -2.59 16.29 -0.43
C ASN A 346 -2.26 16.50 1.07
N ALA A 347 -3.20 16.24 1.98
CA ALA A 347 -2.96 16.27 3.43
C ALA A 347 -3.23 14.92 4.07
N ARG A 348 -2.24 14.37 4.78
CA ARG A 348 -2.36 13.08 5.47
C ARG A 348 -3.24 13.22 6.73
N GLY A 349 -4.25 12.36 6.87
CA GLY A 349 -5.02 12.15 8.10
C GLY A 349 -6.07 13.22 8.44
N THR A 350 -6.25 14.24 7.61
CA THR A 350 -7.05 15.44 7.91
C THR A 350 -8.05 15.82 6.81
N SER A 351 -8.30 14.95 5.84
CA SER A 351 -9.26 15.17 4.75
C SER A 351 -10.17 13.96 4.55
N GLU A 352 -11.20 14.16 3.71
CA GLU A 352 -12.12 13.12 3.26
C GLU A 352 -11.35 11.88 2.77
N ASN A 353 -11.84 10.69 3.15
CA ASN A 353 -11.27 9.39 2.89
C ASN A 353 -12.25 8.38 2.27
N GLU A 354 -13.42 8.82 1.77
CA GLU A 354 -14.37 7.94 1.05
C GLU A 354 -14.85 8.50 -0.30
N SER A 355 -14.85 9.82 -0.44
CA SER A 355 -15.24 10.57 -1.63
C SER A 355 -14.32 11.77 -1.86
N SER A 356 -13.02 11.45 -1.97
CA SER A 356 -11.93 12.42 -1.98
C SER A 356 -11.28 12.62 -3.35
N ALA A 357 -11.46 11.71 -4.29
CA ALA A 357 -10.95 11.82 -5.66
C ALA A 357 -12.00 12.40 -6.63
N TRP A 358 -11.98 13.71 -6.85
CA TRP A 358 -12.98 14.38 -7.68
C TRP A 358 -12.56 14.39 -9.15
N LYS A 359 -13.44 13.91 -10.05
CA LYS A 359 -13.20 13.89 -11.50
C LYS A 359 -14.02 14.95 -12.24
N TYR A 360 -13.36 15.62 -13.17
CA TYR A 360 -13.89 16.63 -14.06
C TYR A 360 -13.61 16.28 -15.51
N LYS A 361 -14.65 15.94 -16.26
CA LYS A 361 -14.54 15.61 -17.68
C LYS A 361 -14.32 16.86 -18.52
N ASN A 362 -13.39 16.81 -19.45
CA ASN A 362 -13.17 17.83 -20.46
C ASN A 362 -14.19 17.71 -21.61
N GLN A 363 -15.24 18.53 -21.56
CA GLN A 363 -16.24 18.62 -22.63
C GLN A 363 -15.84 19.61 -23.74
N GLY A 364 -14.71 20.30 -23.58
CA GLY A 364 -14.17 21.24 -24.55
C GLY A 364 -13.34 20.56 -25.64
N THR A 365 -12.35 21.29 -26.13
CA THR A 365 -11.32 20.77 -27.06
C THR A 365 -10.01 20.56 -26.30
N VAL A 366 -9.03 19.88 -26.92
CA VAL A 366 -7.68 19.76 -26.34
C VAL A 366 -7.05 21.14 -26.12
N ALA A 367 -7.21 22.06 -27.07
CA ALA A 367 -6.65 23.41 -27.00
C ALA A 367 -7.43 24.34 -26.04
N ASN A 368 -8.74 24.17 -25.94
CA ASN A 368 -9.61 24.99 -25.09
C ASN A 368 -10.48 24.06 -24.24
N PRO A 369 -9.95 23.53 -23.13
CA PRO A 369 -10.65 22.58 -22.29
C PRO A 369 -11.82 23.25 -21.53
N VAL A 370 -12.85 22.47 -21.25
CA VAL A 370 -14.01 22.88 -20.42
C VAL A 370 -14.31 21.78 -19.42
N PHE A 371 -14.02 22.02 -18.15
CA PHE A 371 -14.04 20.99 -17.11
C PHE A 371 -15.37 20.92 -16.39
N ILE A 372 -16.11 19.83 -16.60
CA ILE A 372 -17.43 19.59 -16.01
C ILE A 372 -17.32 18.45 -14.99
N HIS A 373 -17.65 18.77 -13.73
CA HIS A 373 -17.70 17.83 -12.61
C HIS A 373 -18.53 16.58 -12.96
N GLN A 374 -18.01 15.40 -12.63
CA GLN A 374 -18.67 14.11 -12.84
C GLN A 374 -18.96 13.39 -11.52
N THR A 375 -17.93 13.20 -10.69
CA THR A 375 -18.01 12.46 -9.42
C THR A 375 -17.01 13.01 -8.41
N ASN A 376 -17.28 12.75 -7.13
CA ASN A 376 -16.37 13.02 -6.01
C ASN A 376 -15.50 11.81 -5.62
N ALA A 377 -15.76 10.64 -6.23
CA ALA A 377 -15.21 9.36 -5.79
C ALA A 377 -14.63 8.56 -6.97
N PHE A 378 -13.89 9.22 -7.87
CA PHE A 378 -13.21 8.56 -8.97
C PHE A 378 -12.34 7.39 -8.47
N LEU A 379 -12.52 6.20 -9.05
CA LEU A 379 -12.06 4.89 -8.58
C LEU A 379 -12.63 4.43 -7.23
N GLN A 380 -12.74 5.31 -6.23
CA GLN A 380 -13.30 4.97 -4.90
C GLN A 380 -14.73 4.41 -4.99
N GLU A 381 -15.55 4.93 -5.92
CA GLU A 381 -16.93 4.47 -6.15
C GLU A 381 -17.02 3.06 -6.76
N GLU A 382 -15.90 2.54 -7.25
CA GLU A 382 -15.75 1.18 -7.79
C GLU A 382 -15.14 0.20 -6.78
N MET A 383 -14.93 0.63 -5.53
CA MET A 383 -14.26 -0.16 -4.49
C MET A 383 -15.17 -0.38 -3.26
N ILE A 384 -14.85 -1.39 -2.46
CA ILE A 384 -15.18 -1.32 -1.03
C ILE A 384 -14.33 -0.20 -0.45
N GLU A 385 -14.97 0.83 0.08
CA GLU A 385 -14.34 2.01 0.66
C GLU A 385 -15.18 2.49 1.85
N HIS A 386 -14.61 2.38 3.05
CA HIS A 386 -15.27 2.73 4.33
C HIS A 386 -14.38 3.56 5.25
N GLY A 387 -13.37 4.22 4.71
CA GLY A 387 -12.43 5.04 5.47
C GLY A 387 -11.43 4.22 6.28
N ILE A 388 -10.51 4.92 6.94
CA ILE A 388 -9.23 4.36 7.39
C ILE A 388 -9.37 3.14 8.30
N GLY A 389 -8.53 2.12 8.06
CA GLY A 389 -8.30 0.99 8.95
C GLY A 389 -9.42 -0.04 8.90
N SER A 390 -9.67 -0.58 7.72
CA SER A 390 -10.75 -1.54 7.47
C SER A 390 -10.50 -2.89 8.15
N VAL A 391 -11.59 -3.51 8.60
CA VAL A 391 -11.60 -4.80 9.29
C VAL A 391 -12.72 -5.65 8.71
N PRO A 392 -12.42 -6.61 7.82
CA PRO A 392 -13.42 -7.53 7.28
C PRO A 392 -13.75 -8.63 8.30
N VAL A 393 -15.03 -8.92 8.49
CA VAL A 393 -15.54 -10.03 9.30
C VAL A 393 -16.76 -10.64 8.61
N PHE A 394 -16.89 -11.96 8.64
CA PHE A 394 -18.04 -12.66 8.05
C PHE A 394 -18.88 -13.36 9.10
N ALA A 395 -20.20 -13.33 8.92
CA ALA A 395 -21.15 -14.02 9.78
C ALA A 395 -22.49 -14.25 9.08
N ASP A 396 -23.11 -15.41 9.29
CA ASP A 396 -24.50 -15.66 8.90
C ASP A 396 -25.46 -15.13 9.98
N VAL A 397 -25.73 -13.83 9.93
CA VAL A 397 -26.55 -13.14 10.94
C VAL A 397 -28.05 -13.37 10.77
N THR A 398 -28.49 -13.86 9.60
CA THR A 398 -29.89 -14.19 9.31
C THR A 398 -30.21 -15.68 9.42
N ASN A 399 -29.21 -16.52 9.65
CA ASN A 399 -29.33 -17.98 9.68
C ASN A 399 -29.96 -18.53 8.38
N ASP A 400 -29.56 -17.97 7.23
CA ASP A 400 -29.98 -18.42 5.90
C ASP A 400 -28.93 -19.29 5.19
N GLY A 401 -27.83 -19.61 5.90
CA GLY A 401 -26.73 -20.43 5.43
C GLY A 401 -25.75 -19.69 4.53
N LEU A 402 -25.89 -18.36 4.38
CA LEU A 402 -25.02 -17.53 3.57
C LEU A 402 -24.30 -16.52 4.49
N PRO A 403 -22.97 -16.66 4.71
CA PRO A 403 -22.24 -15.66 5.46
C PRO A 403 -22.30 -14.29 4.77
N ASP A 404 -22.66 -13.27 5.53
CA ASP A 404 -22.64 -11.87 5.11
C ASP A 404 -21.28 -11.23 5.43
N LEU A 405 -20.94 -10.14 4.74
CA LEU A 405 -19.71 -9.39 4.96
C LEU A 405 -19.98 -8.11 5.78
N PHE A 406 -19.18 -7.93 6.82
CA PHE A 406 -19.12 -6.71 7.63
C PHE A 406 -17.73 -6.09 7.50
N VAL A 407 -17.66 -4.78 7.30
CA VAL A 407 -16.40 -4.05 7.24
C VAL A 407 -16.45 -2.91 8.25
N SER A 408 -15.75 -3.05 9.36
CA SER A 408 -15.58 -1.93 10.30
C SER A 408 -14.36 -1.08 9.93
N ASN A 409 -14.27 0.11 10.51
CA ASN A 409 -13.16 1.03 10.28
C ASN A 409 -12.56 1.56 11.59
N TYR A 410 -11.35 2.12 11.52
CA TYR A 410 -10.85 3.03 12.54
C TYR A 410 -11.76 4.26 12.58
N PHE A 411 -11.81 5.00 11.46
CA PHE A 411 -12.74 6.10 11.29
C PHE A 411 -12.97 6.44 9.81
N ALA A 412 -14.19 6.88 9.51
CA ALA A 412 -14.55 7.62 8.33
C ALA A 412 -14.50 9.12 8.65
N TYR A 413 -14.05 9.92 7.70
CA TYR A 413 -14.01 11.36 7.85
C TYR A 413 -15.42 11.95 7.75
N LYS A 414 -15.67 13.03 8.52
CA LYS A 414 -16.83 13.90 8.35
C LYS A 414 -16.36 15.35 8.23
N PRO A 415 -17.13 16.23 7.58
CA PRO A 415 -16.77 17.64 7.46
C PRO A 415 -16.41 18.27 8.82
N THR A 416 -15.40 19.15 8.82
CA THR A 416 -14.88 19.91 9.99
C THR A 416 -14.37 19.09 11.17
N LEU A 417 -13.17 18.48 11.04
CA LEU A 417 -12.44 17.79 12.13
C LEU A 417 -13.25 16.71 12.87
N GLN A 418 -14.38 16.29 12.30
CA GLN A 418 -15.24 15.25 12.82
C GLN A 418 -14.83 13.93 12.18
N LYS A 419 -14.93 12.89 12.98
CA LYS A 419 -14.63 11.53 12.61
C LYS A 419 -15.72 10.66 13.22
N GLU A 420 -16.11 9.62 12.52
CA GLU A 420 -17.01 8.61 13.06
C GLU A 420 -16.42 7.23 12.79
N THR A 421 -16.71 6.28 13.66
CA THR A 421 -16.48 4.86 13.40
C THR A 421 -17.82 4.22 13.09
N ARG A 422 -17.82 3.28 12.15
CA ARG A 422 -19.01 2.59 11.66
C ARG A 422 -18.67 1.18 11.23
N ILE A 423 -19.71 0.39 11.01
CA ILE A 423 -19.60 -0.95 10.44
C ILE A 423 -20.49 -0.98 9.20
N ALA A 424 -19.89 -1.15 8.03
CA ALA A 424 -20.65 -1.38 6.83
C ALA A 424 -21.14 -2.83 6.76
N TYR A 425 -22.33 -3.04 6.21
CA TYR A 425 -22.99 -4.33 6.06
C TYR A 425 -23.29 -4.61 4.58
N TYR A 426 -22.81 -5.76 4.14
CA TYR A 426 -23.04 -6.32 2.81
C TYR A 426 -23.71 -7.68 2.94
N LYS A 427 -24.94 -7.79 2.44
CA LYS A 427 -25.67 -9.05 2.42
C LYS A 427 -25.15 -9.96 1.30
N ASN A 428 -24.89 -11.22 1.59
CA ASN A 428 -24.69 -12.23 0.55
C ASN A 428 -26.04 -12.56 -0.12
N THR A 429 -26.23 -12.04 -1.33
CA THR A 429 -27.42 -12.24 -2.15
C THR A 429 -27.23 -13.31 -3.23
N GLY A 430 -26.06 -13.94 -3.26
CA GLY A 430 -25.70 -14.99 -4.21
C GLY A 430 -26.14 -16.37 -3.73
N THR A 431 -25.24 -17.33 -3.87
CA THR A 431 -25.41 -18.70 -3.35
C THR A 431 -24.15 -19.12 -2.61
N LEU A 432 -24.22 -20.23 -1.89
CA LEU A 432 -23.07 -20.79 -1.18
C LEU A 432 -21.86 -21.07 -2.10
N ASN A 433 -22.09 -21.42 -3.37
CA ASN A 433 -21.00 -21.72 -4.33
C ASN A 433 -20.69 -20.57 -5.31
N ALA A 434 -21.38 -19.45 -5.16
CA ALA A 434 -21.24 -18.27 -6.01
C ALA A 434 -21.76 -17.05 -5.22
N PRO A 435 -21.01 -16.63 -4.20
CA PRO A 435 -21.41 -15.52 -3.34
C PRO A 435 -21.48 -14.21 -4.13
N VAL A 436 -22.37 -13.31 -3.70
CA VAL A 436 -22.48 -11.95 -4.24
C VAL A 436 -22.78 -11.01 -3.09
N PHE A 437 -21.88 -10.08 -2.79
CA PHE A 437 -22.04 -9.15 -1.66
C PHE A 437 -22.75 -7.88 -2.10
N THR A 438 -24.02 -7.72 -1.73
CA THR A 438 -24.80 -6.52 -1.99
C THR A 438 -24.73 -5.58 -0.80
N PHE A 439 -24.23 -4.36 -0.99
CA PHE A 439 -24.18 -3.30 0.00
C PHE A 439 -25.59 -2.94 0.50
N ILE A 440 -25.79 -2.91 1.82
CA ILE A 440 -27.07 -2.62 2.46
C ILE A 440 -27.01 -1.33 3.29
N ASP A 441 -25.97 -1.18 4.11
CA ASP A 441 -25.88 -0.12 5.13
C ASP A 441 -24.39 0.22 5.37
N ASP A 442 -24.05 1.51 5.52
CA ASP A 442 -22.71 1.97 5.89
C ASP A 442 -22.56 2.17 7.41
N ASP A 443 -23.66 2.23 8.16
CA ASP A 443 -23.67 2.38 9.62
C ASP A 443 -24.61 1.36 10.26
N PHE A 444 -24.24 0.09 10.15
CA PHE A 444 -24.98 -1.04 10.70
C PHE A 444 -25.33 -0.80 12.18
N LEU A 445 -26.61 -0.92 12.52
CA LEU A 445 -27.18 -0.63 13.85
C LEU A 445 -27.10 0.84 14.31
N ASN A 446 -26.85 1.78 13.40
CA ASN A 446 -26.65 3.20 13.69
C ASN A 446 -25.59 3.42 14.80
N LEU A 447 -24.47 2.69 14.72
CA LEU A 447 -23.42 2.69 15.75
C LEU A 447 -22.72 4.04 15.85
N SER A 448 -22.64 4.80 14.76
CA SER A 448 -22.08 6.16 14.77
C SER A 448 -22.74 7.08 15.80
N GLN A 449 -24.03 6.85 16.11
CA GLN A 449 -24.83 7.66 17.03
C GLN A 449 -24.66 7.26 18.51
N GLN A 450 -23.95 6.17 18.79
CA GLN A 450 -23.81 5.62 20.14
C GLN A 450 -22.59 6.16 20.91
N ASN A 451 -21.77 7.02 20.29
CA ASN A 451 -20.59 7.66 20.89
C ASN A 451 -19.62 6.65 21.54
N LEU A 452 -19.22 5.64 20.77
CA LEU A 452 -18.44 4.48 21.24
C LEU A 452 -16.92 4.67 21.18
N GLY A 453 -16.44 5.87 20.84
CA GLY A 453 -15.03 6.14 20.54
C GLY A 453 -14.69 5.80 19.08
N PHE A 454 -13.40 5.63 18.78
CA PHE A 454 -12.94 5.20 17.46
C PHE A 454 -12.56 3.72 17.40
N ARG A 455 -12.46 3.18 16.19
CA ARG A 455 -12.00 1.82 15.92
C ARG A 455 -12.81 0.75 16.67
N MET A 456 -14.00 0.48 16.16
CA MET A 456 -14.81 -0.66 16.57
C MET A 456 -14.30 -1.95 15.91
N ILE A 457 -14.05 -2.99 16.71
CA ILE A 457 -13.63 -4.31 16.20
C ILE A 457 -14.74 -5.34 16.47
N PRO A 458 -15.53 -5.74 15.46
CA PRO A 458 -16.61 -6.71 15.64
C PRO A 458 -16.09 -8.14 15.68
N THR A 459 -16.80 -9.01 16.41
CA THR A 459 -16.72 -10.47 16.28
C THR A 459 -18.11 -11.06 16.49
N PHE A 460 -18.37 -12.17 15.81
CA PHE A 460 -19.68 -12.82 15.81
C PHE A 460 -19.56 -14.26 16.30
N GLY A 461 -20.55 -14.74 17.04
CA GLY A 461 -20.61 -16.13 17.50
C GLY A 461 -21.90 -16.45 18.26
N ASP A 462 -22.40 -17.68 18.14
CA ASP A 462 -23.60 -18.11 18.87
C ASP A 462 -23.25 -18.33 20.35
N LEU A 463 -23.67 -17.38 21.19
CA LEU A 463 -23.43 -17.37 22.63
C LEU A 463 -24.68 -17.77 23.42
N THR A 464 -25.83 -17.91 22.75
CA THR A 464 -27.11 -18.27 23.36
C THR A 464 -27.57 -19.70 23.02
N GLY A 465 -26.89 -20.35 22.08
CA GLY A 465 -27.17 -21.71 21.62
C GLY A 465 -28.42 -21.79 20.74
N ASP A 466 -28.84 -20.69 20.14
CA ASP A 466 -30.07 -20.60 19.34
C ASP A 466 -29.80 -20.68 17.82
N GLY A 467 -28.53 -20.84 17.43
CA GLY A 467 -28.07 -20.94 16.05
C GLY A 467 -27.93 -19.59 15.35
N LYS A 468 -28.08 -18.46 16.05
CA LYS A 468 -27.85 -17.13 15.49
C LYS A 468 -26.63 -16.50 16.18
N PRO A 469 -25.68 -15.96 15.42
CA PRO A 469 -24.51 -15.37 16.04
C PRO A 469 -24.85 -14.03 16.69
N GLU A 470 -24.50 -13.91 17.98
CA GLU A 470 -24.42 -12.65 18.72
C GLU A 470 -23.28 -11.77 18.16
N LEU A 471 -23.38 -10.45 18.37
CA LEU A 471 -22.34 -9.49 18.01
C LEU A 471 -21.65 -8.97 19.27
N LEU A 472 -20.33 -9.16 19.34
CA LEU A 472 -19.45 -8.45 20.27
C LEU A 472 -18.67 -7.37 19.53
N ILE A 473 -18.48 -6.21 20.15
CA ILE A 473 -17.64 -5.13 19.61
C ILE A 473 -16.61 -4.73 20.65
N GLY A 474 -15.33 -4.84 20.31
CA GLY A 474 -14.25 -4.26 21.10
C GLY A 474 -14.11 -2.76 20.84
N LEU A 475 -13.90 -2.00 21.92
CA LEU A 475 -13.90 -0.54 21.90
C LEU A 475 -12.53 0.06 22.23
N GLU A 476 -12.33 1.32 21.82
CA GLU A 476 -11.13 2.12 22.13
C GLU A 476 -10.79 2.17 23.62
N ASN A 477 -11.81 2.25 24.47
CA ASN A 477 -11.62 2.30 25.92
C ASN A 477 -11.25 0.94 26.54
N GLY A 478 -11.12 -0.13 25.74
CA GLY A 478 -10.76 -1.47 26.19
C GLY A 478 -11.93 -2.34 26.70
N SER A 479 -13.16 -1.82 26.69
CA SER A 479 -14.36 -2.61 27.04
C SER A 479 -14.93 -3.34 25.83
N ILE A 480 -15.84 -4.29 26.10
CA ILE A 480 -16.58 -5.03 25.07
C ILE A 480 -18.07 -4.69 25.16
N LEU A 481 -18.67 -4.41 24.01
CA LEU A 481 -20.11 -4.20 23.81
C LEU A 481 -20.74 -5.51 23.32
N TYR A 482 -21.94 -5.85 23.78
CA TYR A 482 -22.68 -7.05 23.38
C TYR A 482 -24.04 -6.69 22.80
N PHE A 483 -24.44 -7.39 21.73
CA PHE A 483 -25.77 -7.35 21.14
C PHE A 483 -26.29 -8.77 20.95
N GLN A 484 -27.50 -9.05 21.46
CA GLN A 484 -28.18 -10.31 21.19
C GLN A 484 -28.78 -10.29 19.79
N ASN A 485 -28.57 -11.35 19.02
CA ASN A 485 -29.22 -11.48 17.73
C ASN A 485 -30.67 -11.95 17.92
N THR A 486 -31.63 -11.15 17.48
CA THR A 486 -33.07 -11.42 17.63
C THR A 486 -33.77 -11.61 16.28
N THR A 487 -32.97 -11.85 15.23
CA THR A 487 -33.45 -11.96 13.84
C THR A 487 -34.50 -13.05 13.69
N MET A 488 -35.62 -12.71 13.04
CA MET A 488 -36.73 -13.63 12.74
C MET A 488 -37.02 -13.76 11.23
N GLY A 489 -36.29 -13.02 10.38
CA GLY A 489 -36.50 -12.97 8.93
C GLY A 489 -35.19 -12.67 8.20
N SER A 490 -35.29 -12.16 6.97
CA SER A 490 -34.14 -11.95 6.08
C SER A 490 -33.35 -10.66 6.33
N SER A 491 -33.71 -9.90 7.37
CA SER A 491 -33.06 -8.65 7.77
C SER A 491 -32.54 -8.80 9.19
N PRO A 492 -31.24 -8.55 9.44
CA PRO A 492 -30.67 -8.68 10.78
C PRO A 492 -31.32 -7.71 11.76
N THR A 493 -31.68 -8.20 12.96
CA THR A 493 -32.20 -7.37 14.05
C THR A 493 -31.56 -7.76 15.37
N PHE A 494 -30.98 -6.78 16.07
CA PHE A 494 -30.28 -6.98 17.33
C PHE A 494 -30.97 -6.27 18.50
N SER A 495 -30.78 -6.78 19.72
CA SER A 495 -31.26 -6.15 20.95
C SER A 495 -30.57 -4.82 21.22
N ALA A 496 -31.04 -4.07 22.23
CA ALA A 496 -30.24 -2.98 22.78
C ALA A 496 -28.89 -3.48 23.30
N SER A 497 -27.85 -2.66 23.16
CA SER A 497 -26.47 -3.01 23.52
C SER A 497 -26.29 -3.16 25.03
N GLN A 498 -25.53 -4.15 25.47
CA GLN A 498 -24.99 -4.25 26.82
C GLN A 498 -23.54 -3.80 26.84
N SER A 499 -23.24 -2.70 27.51
CA SER A 499 -21.87 -2.21 27.71
C SER A 499 -21.12 -3.01 28.78
N ASN A 500 -19.78 -3.03 28.68
CA ASN A 500 -18.89 -3.73 29.62
C ASN A 500 -19.30 -5.20 29.82
N TYR A 501 -19.51 -5.89 28.70
CA TYR A 501 -19.94 -7.28 28.69
C TYR A 501 -18.95 -8.17 29.45
N ALA A 502 -19.50 -9.06 30.29
CA ALA A 502 -18.75 -9.91 31.22
C ALA A 502 -17.78 -9.17 32.19
N GLY A 503 -17.86 -7.84 32.31
CA GLY A 503 -16.93 -7.03 33.09
C GLY A 503 -15.51 -7.02 32.53
N ILE A 504 -15.33 -7.40 31.25
CA ILE A 504 -14.04 -7.46 30.59
C ILE A 504 -13.57 -6.05 30.25
N GLN A 505 -12.41 -5.72 30.80
CA GLN A 505 -11.73 -4.46 30.61
C GLN A 505 -10.27 -4.76 30.31
N ILE A 506 -9.87 -4.59 29.05
CA ILE A 506 -8.47 -4.62 28.64
C ILE A 506 -7.92 -3.18 28.60
N GLY A 507 -6.62 -3.01 28.34
CA GLY A 507 -5.97 -1.69 28.31
C GLY A 507 -6.67 -0.66 27.42
N GLN A 508 -6.32 -0.61 26.13
CA GLN A 508 -6.96 0.24 25.12
C GLN A 508 -7.14 -0.54 23.82
N TYR A 509 -8.15 -0.15 23.03
CA TYR A 509 -8.50 -0.73 21.74
C TYR A 509 -8.61 -2.26 21.77
N ALA A 510 -9.71 -2.75 22.33
CA ALA A 510 -9.99 -4.18 22.36
C ALA A 510 -10.24 -4.71 20.94
N ALA A 511 -9.53 -5.77 20.56
CA ALA A 511 -9.74 -6.49 19.31
C ALA A 511 -10.16 -7.94 19.61
N PRO A 512 -11.46 -8.19 19.89
CA PRO A 512 -11.96 -9.50 20.29
C PRO A 512 -12.08 -10.45 19.10
N GLN A 513 -11.92 -11.74 19.37
CA GLN A 513 -12.34 -12.83 18.51
C GLN A 513 -12.98 -13.93 19.38
N LEU A 514 -14.16 -14.40 18.97
CA LEU A 514 -14.77 -15.61 19.50
C LEU A 514 -14.26 -16.84 18.74
N PHE A 515 -13.74 -17.85 19.45
CA PHE A 515 -13.20 -19.08 18.85
C PHE A 515 -13.11 -20.19 19.91
N ASP A 516 -13.47 -21.44 19.57
CA ASP A 516 -13.26 -22.60 20.45
C ASP A 516 -11.77 -22.98 20.48
N LEU A 517 -11.01 -22.33 21.37
CA LEU A 517 -9.56 -22.40 21.38
C LEU A 517 -9.02 -23.65 22.08
N ASN A 518 -9.74 -24.13 23.11
CA ASN A 518 -9.36 -25.32 23.87
C ASN A 518 -10.02 -26.61 23.34
N LYS A 519 -10.86 -26.52 22.29
CA LYS A 519 -11.57 -27.62 21.65
C LYS A 519 -12.56 -28.34 22.58
N ASP A 520 -13.21 -27.60 23.49
CA ASP A 520 -14.22 -28.13 24.39
C ASP A 520 -15.66 -27.97 23.86
N GLY A 521 -15.82 -27.36 22.68
CA GLY A 521 -17.11 -27.11 22.04
C GLY A 521 -17.78 -25.82 22.49
N LEU A 522 -17.12 -25.00 23.32
CA LEU A 522 -17.59 -23.69 23.73
C LEU A 522 -16.76 -22.60 23.05
N LEU A 523 -17.41 -21.53 22.59
CA LEU A 523 -16.68 -20.36 22.11
C LEU A 523 -15.98 -19.67 23.28
N ASP A 524 -14.65 -19.61 23.21
CA ASP A 524 -13.82 -18.78 24.06
C ASP A 524 -13.66 -17.38 23.47
N LEU A 525 -13.09 -16.45 24.25
CA LEU A 525 -12.82 -15.09 23.83
C LEU A 525 -11.31 -14.79 23.91
N VAL A 526 -10.72 -14.47 22.77
CA VAL A 526 -9.36 -13.90 22.69
C VAL A 526 -9.47 -12.41 22.41
N VAL A 527 -8.65 -11.58 23.06
CA VAL A 527 -8.68 -10.13 22.89
C VAL A 527 -7.28 -9.60 22.65
N GLY A 528 -7.10 -8.91 21.52
CA GLY A 528 -5.92 -8.09 21.27
C GLY A 528 -5.98 -6.76 22.02
N GLU A 529 -4.84 -6.35 22.57
CA GLU A 529 -4.65 -5.07 23.27
C GLU A 529 -3.72 -4.16 22.46
N LYS A 530 -4.02 -2.85 22.37
CA LYS A 530 -3.20 -1.82 21.68
C LYS A 530 -1.69 -2.01 21.83
N THR A 531 -1.22 -2.41 23.02
CA THR A 531 0.21 -2.57 23.32
C THR A 531 0.87 -3.76 22.62
N GLY A 532 0.15 -4.60 21.88
CA GLY A 532 0.72 -5.71 21.10
C GLY A 532 0.39 -7.10 21.63
N LYS A 533 -0.27 -7.21 22.80
CA LYS A 533 -0.53 -8.48 23.48
C LYS A 533 -1.84 -9.11 23.07
N LEU A 534 -1.90 -10.44 23.15
CA LEU A 534 -3.14 -11.22 23.10
C LEU A 534 -3.48 -11.75 24.50
N LEU A 535 -4.72 -11.55 24.92
CA LEU A 535 -5.26 -12.05 26.19
C LEU A 535 -6.29 -13.16 25.91
N TYR A 536 -6.35 -14.17 26.77
CA TYR A 536 -7.25 -15.32 26.61
C TYR A 536 -8.22 -15.43 27.78
N PHE A 537 -9.50 -15.49 27.45
CA PHE A 537 -10.61 -15.71 28.36
C PHE A 537 -11.36 -16.99 27.96
N GLN A 538 -11.22 -18.03 28.77
CA GLN A 538 -11.94 -19.29 28.56
C GLN A 538 -13.41 -19.11 28.94
N ASN A 539 -14.33 -19.71 28.17
CA ASN A 539 -15.71 -19.87 28.56
C ASN A 539 -15.86 -21.03 29.55
N ALA A 540 -15.98 -20.72 30.84
CA ALA A 540 -16.21 -21.70 31.91
C ALA A 540 -17.71 -21.98 32.17
N GLY A 541 -18.60 -21.45 31.32
CA GLY A 541 -20.05 -21.55 31.43
C GLY A 541 -20.63 -22.67 30.57
N THR A 542 -21.70 -22.36 29.83
CA THR A 542 -22.30 -23.24 28.84
C THR A 542 -22.34 -22.57 27.47
N SER A 543 -22.73 -23.33 26.43
CA SER A 543 -22.91 -22.81 25.07
C SER A 543 -24.06 -21.80 24.95
N SER A 544 -24.92 -21.71 25.96
CA SER A 544 -26.07 -20.80 25.99
C SER A 544 -25.98 -19.70 27.05
N ILE A 545 -25.02 -19.82 27.97
CA ILE A 545 -24.76 -18.88 29.06
C ILE A 545 -23.25 -18.86 29.31
N PRO A 546 -22.49 -18.11 28.49
CA PRO A 546 -21.04 -18.08 28.62
C PRO A 546 -20.59 -17.40 29.91
N VAL A 547 -19.49 -17.88 30.48
CA VAL A 547 -18.82 -17.27 31.65
C VAL A 547 -17.33 -17.14 31.35
N PHE A 548 -16.94 -15.98 30.83
CA PHE A 548 -15.56 -15.71 30.45
C PHE A 548 -14.66 -15.48 31.67
N THR A 549 -13.63 -16.32 31.82
CA THR A 549 -12.61 -16.23 32.88
C THR A 549 -11.23 -16.08 32.25
N GLN A 550 -10.48 -15.05 32.64
CA GLN A 550 -9.14 -14.83 32.10
C GLN A 550 -8.18 -15.95 32.53
N VAL A 551 -7.59 -16.64 31.56
CA VAL A 551 -6.63 -17.73 31.77
C VAL A 551 -5.20 -17.28 31.43
N SER A 552 -5.03 -16.38 30.45
CA SER A 552 -3.72 -15.82 30.10
C SER A 552 -3.80 -14.32 29.80
N ALA A 553 -2.78 -13.57 30.22
CA ALA A 553 -2.56 -12.17 29.85
C ALA A 553 -1.54 -12.02 28.69
N LEU A 554 -0.97 -13.13 28.22
CA LEU A 554 0.00 -13.18 27.13
C LEU A 554 -0.14 -14.54 26.44
N LEU A 555 -1.20 -14.70 25.67
CA LEU A 555 -1.50 -15.92 24.92
C LEU A 555 -0.41 -16.16 23.87
N GLY A 556 0.09 -17.40 23.78
CA GLY A 556 1.05 -17.78 22.76
C GLY A 556 2.43 -17.13 22.90
N GLY A 557 2.70 -16.38 23.97
CA GLY A 557 3.89 -15.51 24.06
C GLY A 557 3.88 -14.36 23.05
N ILE A 558 2.71 -14.00 22.51
CA ILE A 558 2.57 -13.03 21.42
C ILE A 558 2.55 -11.61 21.98
N ASP A 559 3.59 -10.85 21.62
CA ASP A 559 3.70 -9.41 21.79
C ASP A 559 4.25 -8.81 20.49
N ILE A 560 3.48 -7.92 19.86
CA ILE A 560 3.80 -7.34 18.56
C ILE A 560 4.01 -5.82 18.62
N GLU A 561 4.35 -5.29 19.79
CA GLU A 561 4.61 -3.86 19.99
C GLU A 561 5.62 -3.29 18.98
N THR A 562 5.40 -2.04 18.57
CA THR A 562 6.34 -1.27 17.75
C THR A 562 7.16 -0.31 18.61
N ALA A 563 7.99 0.53 17.98
CA ALA A 563 8.83 1.49 18.71
C ALA A 563 8.04 2.53 19.53
N THR A 564 6.74 2.74 19.23
CA THR A 564 5.84 3.68 19.93
C THR A 564 4.82 2.97 20.83
N PRO A 565 5.23 1.89 21.50
CA PRO A 565 4.42 0.77 22.02
C PRO A 565 3.09 0.39 21.33
N ASP A 566 2.87 0.79 20.08
CA ASP A 566 1.59 0.58 19.39
C ASP A 566 1.66 -0.67 18.51
N GLY A 567 1.03 -1.76 18.94
CA GLY A 567 0.94 -3.02 18.19
C GLY A 567 -0.40 -3.21 17.46
N PHE A 568 -1.51 -2.80 18.07
CA PHE A 568 -2.89 -3.02 17.57
C PHE A 568 -3.12 -4.44 17.00
N PRO A 569 -2.84 -5.52 17.78
CA PRO A 569 -2.95 -6.88 17.31
C PRO A 569 -4.40 -7.23 17.00
N GLN A 570 -4.63 -7.74 15.80
CA GLN A 570 -5.92 -8.24 15.38
C GLN A 570 -5.84 -9.76 15.17
N PRO A 571 -6.26 -10.57 16.16
CA PRO A 571 -6.19 -12.02 16.07
C PRO A 571 -7.28 -12.57 15.15
N HIS A 572 -6.91 -13.55 14.31
CA HIS A 572 -7.83 -14.42 13.60
C HIS A 572 -7.34 -15.88 13.69
N PHE A 573 -7.85 -16.61 14.68
CA PHE A 573 -7.79 -18.05 14.77
C PHE A 573 -8.73 -18.69 13.75
N PHE A 574 -8.28 -19.77 13.12
CA PHE A 574 -9.09 -20.58 12.22
C PHE A 574 -8.60 -22.03 12.24
N THR A 575 -9.50 -22.96 11.91
CA THR A 575 -9.19 -24.39 11.81
C THR A 575 -9.12 -24.79 10.34
N HIS A 576 -8.08 -25.53 9.98
CA HIS A 576 -7.98 -26.17 8.67
C HIS A 576 -7.39 -27.57 8.83
N LEU A 577 -8.10 -28.59 8.33
CA LEU A 577 -7.73 -30.00 8.47
C LEU A 577 -7.41 -30.38 9.93
N ASP A 578 -8.34 -30.08 10.84
CA ASP A 578 -8.27 -30.32 12.30
C ASP A 578 -7.14 -29.60 13.05
N THR A 579 -6.36 -28.77 12.37
CA THR A 579 -5.27 -27.99 12.95
C THR A 579 -5.69 -26.54 13.16
N THR A 580 -5.46 -26.02 14.36
CA THR A 580 -5.67 -24.60 14.67
C THR A 580 -4.48 -23.77 14.22
N TYR A 581 -4.75 -22.71 13.48
CA TYR A 581 -3.80 -21.69 13.07
C TYR A 581 -4.20 -20.32 13.62
N LEU A 582 -3.25 -19.40 13.64
CA LEU A 582 -3.50 -18.01 14.00
C LEU A 582 -2.82 -17.09 12.99
N MET A 583 -3.57 -16.14 12.45
CA MET A 583 -3.00 -14.95 11.82
C MET A 583 -3.21 -13.73 12.73
N VAL A 584 -2.20 -12.88 12.84
CA VAL A 584 -2.27 -11.63 13.60
C VAL A 584 -1.84 -10.48 12.69
N GLY A 585 -2.80 -9.62 12.36
CA GLY A 585 -2.50 -8.32 11.77
C GLY A 585 -2.09 -7.29 12.83
N GLY A 586 -1.40 -6.22 12.44
CA GLY A 586 -0.98 -5.17 13.36
C GLY A 586 -0.92 -3.78 12.75
N TYR A 587 -0.55 -2.79 13.58
CA TYR A 587 -0.36 -1.40 13.15
C TYR A 587 0.69 -1.25 12.05
N ASP A 588 1.71 -2.12 12.03
CA ASP A 588 2.79 -2.12 11.05
C ASP A 588 2.38 -2.57 9.63
N GLY A 589 1.09 -2.82 9.40
CA GLY A 589 0.54 -3.21 8.11
C GLY A 589 0.95 -4.61 7.65
N LYS A 590 1.48 -5.44 8.56
CA LYS A 590 2.03 -6.76 8.26
C LYS A 590 1.27 -7.86 9.00
N ILE A 591 1.19 -9.02 8.33
CA ILE A 591 0.51 -10.21 8.87
C ILE A 591 1.55 -11.18 9.44
N ARG A 592 1.32 -11.64 10.66
CA ARG A 592 2.08 -12.71 11.33
C ARG A 592 1.28 -14.00 11.28
N PHE A 593 1.92 -15.11 10.90
CA PHE A 593 1.26 -16.42 10.82
C PHE A 593 1.88 -17.41 11.80
N TYR A 594 1.06 -17.97 12.69
CA TYR A 594 1.45 -18.85 13.78
C TYR A 594 0.81 -20.23 13.68
N ASP A 595 1.47 -21.23 14.27
CA ASP A 595 0.99 -22.60 14.42
C ASP A 595 1.20 -23.14 15.84
N SER A 596 1.05 -24.46 15.98
CA SER A 596 1.36 -25.22 17.21
C SER A 596 0.48 -24.86 18.40
N ILE A 597 -0.66 -24.22 18.15
CA ILE A 597 -1.65 -23.83 19.16
C ILE A 597 -2.21 -25.06 19.89
N ASP A 598 -2.57 -26.09 19.13
CA ASP A 598 -3.22 -27.31 19.66
C ASP A 598 -2.36 -28.10 20.66
N VAL A 599 -1.04 -27.96 20.58
CA VAL A 599 -0.09 -28.67 21.46
C VAL A 599 0.48 -27.75 22.55
N ASN A 600 0.31 -26.43 22.43
CA ASN A 600 0.90 -25.43 23.33
C ASN A 600 -0.09 -24.30 23.65
N LEU A 601 -1.36 -24.62 23.96
CA LEU A 601 -2.41 -23.60 24.19
C LEU A 601 -1.97 -22.44 25.11
N LEU A 602 -1.32 -22.74 26.23
CA LEU A 602 -0.81 -21.74 27.18
C LEU A 602 0.72 -21.51 27.08
N GLY A 603 1.37 -22.16 26.10
CA GLY A 603 2.79 -22.04 25.83
C GLY A 603 3.08 -20.96 24.79
N ASN A 604 4.29 -21.02 24.20
CA ASN A 604 4.65 -20.16 23.09
C ASN A 604 4.17 -20.78 21.77
N TYR A 605 3.51 -19.96 20.95
CA TYR A 605 3.19 -20.34 19.58
C TYR A 605 4.42 -20.19 18.69
N HIS A 606 4.48 -21.00 17.63
CA HIS A 606 5.60 -20.92 16.71
C HIS A 606 5.21 -20.03 15.52
N LEU A 607 5.94 -18.92 15.36
CA LEU A 607 5.79 -17.99 14.24
C LEU A 607 6.34 -18.65 12.97
N ARG A 608 5.45 -19.08 12.08
CA ARG A 608 5.82 -19.70 10.81
C ARG A 608 6.43 -18.71 9.83
N SER A 609 5.84 -17.52 9.73
CA SER A 609 6.27 -16.51 8.75
C SER A 609 5.84 -15.11 9.13
N PHE A 610 6.71 -14.15 8.80
CA PHE A 610 6.46 -12.72 8.95
C PHE A 610 7.38 -11.92 8.00
N PRO A 611 6.85 -10.97 7.22
CA PRO A 611 5.43 -10.83 6.88
C PRO A 611 4.92 -12.05 6.09
N PHE A 612 3.73 -12.56 6.42
CA PHE A 612 3.08 -13.64 5.67
C PHE A 612 2.82 -13.18 4.23
N LEU A 613 3.25 -14.00 3.26
CA LEU A 613 3.20 -13.72 1.80
C LEU A 613 3.89 -12.42 1.35
N GLY A 614 4.70 -11.78 2.20
CA GLY A 614 5.25 -10.47 1.88
C GLY A 614 4.22 -9.33 1.93
N VAL A 615 2.98 -9.60 2.38
CA VAL A 615 1.90 -8.61 2.41
C VAL A 615 2.26 -7.44 3.32
N GLN A 616 2.20 -6.24 2.76
CA GLN A 616 2.43 -4.98 3.44
C GLN A 616 1.38 -3.98 2.99
N VAL A 617 0.37 -3.78 3.83
CA VAL A 617 -0.81 -2.99 3.49
C VAL A 617 -0.81 -1.61 4.15
N GLY A 618 0.37 -0.97 4.22
CA GLY A 618 0.54 0.32 4.87
C GLY A 618 0.46 0.20 6.39
N ALA A 619 -0.73 0.38 6.96
CA ALA A 619 -0.97 0.26 8.39
C ALA A 619 -2.26 -0.51 8.73
N PHE A 620 -2.40 -0.90 9.99
CA PHE A 620 -3.62 -1.52 10.54
C PHE A 620 -4.12 -2.74 9.76
N SER A 621 -3.21 -3.65 9.39
CA SER A 621 -3.61 -4.88 8.71
C SER A 621 -4.57 -5.69 9.58
N ALA A 622 -5.64 -6.18 8.99
CA ALA A 622 -6.64 -7.04 9.59
C ALA A 622 -6.89 -8.23 8.67
N VAL A 623 -7.22 -9.41 9.20
CA VAL A 623 -7.47 -10.58 8.34
C VAL A 623 -8.69 -11.36 8.77
N PHE A 624 -9.33 -11.99 7.79
CA PHE A 624 -10.34 -13.02 7.99
C PHE A 624 -10.08 -14.15 7.00
N VAL A 625 -10.07 -15.38 7.51
CA VAL A 625 -9.84 -16.61 6.73
C VAL A 625 -11.03 -17.54 6.89
N ALA A 626 -11.65 -17.90 5.78
CA ALA A 626 -12.74 -18.87 5.68
C ALA A 626 -12.89 -19.36 4.23
N ASP A 627 -13.57 -20.47 4.02
CA ASP A 627 -14.04 -20.90 2.69
C ASP A 627 -15.43 -20.28 2.47
N ILE A 628 -15.51 -19.19 1.69
CA ILE A 628 -16.74 -18.39 1.53
C ILE A 628 -17.58 -18.87 0.35
N ASP A 629 -16.96 -19.47 -0.68
CA ASP A 629 -17.62 -19.98 -1.87
C ASP A 629 -17.69 -21.53 -1.92
N ASN A 630 -17.40 -22.19 -0.81
CA ASN A 630 -17.54 -23.63 -0.60
C ASN A 630 -16.83 -24.46 -1.68
N ASP A 631 -15.69 -23.96 -2.17
CA ASP A 631 -14.85 -24.61 -3.17
C ASP A 631 -13.74 -25.49 -2.53
N SER A 632 -13.73 -25.58 -1.18
CA SER A 632 -12.73 -26.24 -0.35
C SER A 632 -11.35 -25.57 -0.32
N GLN A 633 -11.22 -24.38 -0.90
CA GLN A 633 -10.08 -23.49 -0.78
C GLN A 633 -10.41 -22.41 0.24
N LEU A 634 -9.40 -21.96 0.98
CA LEU A 634 -9.58 -20.87 1.92
C LEU A 634 -9.48 -19.55 1.16
N ASP A 635 -10.39 -18.62 1.45
CA ASP A 635 -10.23 -17.20 1.18
C ASP A 635 -9.47 -16.54 2.33
N LEU A 636 -8.63 -15.57 1.98
CA LEU A 636 -8.01 -14.62 2.88
C LEU A 636 -8.47 -13.21 2.48
N TYR A 637 -9.23 -12.58 3.37
CA TYR A 637 -9.60 -11.18 3.26
C TYR A 637 -8.63 -10.35 4.09
N VAL A 638 -8.10 -9.27 3.52
CA VAL A 638 -7.12 -8.39 4.18
C VAL A 638 -7.67 -6.96 4.23
N GLY A 639 -7.94 -6.48 5.44
CA GLY A 639 -8.22 -5.08 5.72
C GLY A 639 -6.95 -4.26 5.94
N GLN A 640 -7.04 -2.95 5.75
CA GLN A 640 -5.89 -2.03 5.67
C GLN A 640 -6.26 -0.56 5.88
N ASP A 641 -5.26 0.33 5.96
CA ASP A 641 -5.46 1.73 6.34
C ASP A 641 -6.11 2.61 5.27
N LEU A 642 -6.15 2.20 4.00
CA LEU A 642 -6.89 2.93 2.96
C LEU A 642 -8.39 2.60 2.88
N GLY A 643 -8.93 1.87 3.85
CA GLY A 643 -10.38 1.66 3.99
C GLY A 643 -11.03 0.61 3.09
N GLY A 644 -10.38 0.17 2.03
CA GLY A 644 -10.81 -1.00 1.25
C GLY A 644 -10.27 -2.33 1.76
N VAL A 645 -10.63 -3.42 1.07
CA VAL A 645 -10.30 -4.82 1.43
C VAL A 645 -9.66 -5.51 0.22
N PHE A 646 -8.63 -6.33 0.43
CA PHE A 646 -8.15 -7.29 -0.57
C PHE A 646 -8.78 -8.67 -0.35
N ARG A 647 -9.02 -9.41 -1.43
CA ARG A 647 -9.35 -10.83 -1.38
C ARG A 647 -8.27 -11.65 -2.07
N LEU A 648 -7.83 -12.71 -1.41
CA LEU A 648 -6.93 -13.71 -1.96
C LEU A 648 -7.53 -15.10 -1.73
N GLU A 649 -7.23 -16.05 -2.61
CA GLU A 649 -7.76 -17.42 -2.54
C GLU A 649 -6.60 -18.42 -2.50
N HIS A 650 -6.75 -19.45 -1.67
CA HIS A 650 -5.73 -20.48 -1.51
C HIS A 650 -5.63 -21.32 -2.77
N LYS A 651 -4.43 -21.48 -3.33
CA LYS A 651 -4.24 -22.30 -4.53
C LYS A 651 -3.93 -23.76 -4.19
N THR A 652 -4.83 -24.66 -4.59
CA THR A 652 -4.60 -26.10 -4.46
C THR A 652 -3.45 -26.56 -5.39
N GLY A 653 -2.43 -27.23 -4.83
CA GLY A 653 -1.36 -27.89 -5.62
C GLY A 653 -0.05 -27.10 -5.77
N ALA A 654 0.09 -25.93 -5.15
CA ALA A 654 1.36 -25.20 -5.13
C ALA A 654 2.48 -25.86 -4.28
N ASN A 655 2.17 -27.00 -3.64
CA ASN A 655 3.09 -27.83 -2.87
C ASN A 655 3.98 -28.77 -3.71
N LEU A 656 4.06 -28.58 -5.03
CA LEU A 656 4.94 -29.35 -5.92
C LEU A 656 6.04 -28.47 -6.54
N GLY A 657 6.61 -27.59 -5.71
CA GLY A 657 7.93 -27.03 -5.97
C GLY A 657 8.73 -27.11 -4.68
N MET A 658 9.80 -27.91 -4.66
CA MET A 658 10.89 -27.52 -3.77
C MET A 658 11.23 -26.09 -4.16
N LEU A 659 11.21 -25.15 -3.21
CA LEU A 659 11.91 -23.88 -3.37
C LEU A 659 13.38 -24.23 -3.62
N GLU A 660 13.74 -24.40 -4.89
CA GLU A 660 15.11 -24.18 -5.30
C GLU A 660 15.32 -22.70 -5.01
N ASN A 661 16.06 -22.40 -3.95
CA ASN A 661 16.51 -21.05 -3.61
C ASN A 661 17.27 -20.49 -4.82
N GLN A 662 16.55 -19.92 -5.80
CA GLN A 662 17.15 -19.12 -6.85
C GLN A 662 17.41 -17.73 -6.28
N SER A 663 18.45 -17.68 -5.46
CA SER A 663 19.26 -16.49 -5.24
C SER A 663 20.69 -16.98 -5.19
N VAL A 664 21.17 -17.47 -6.33
CA VAL A 664 22.55 -17.87 -6.48
C VAL A 664 23.39 -16.60 -6.57
N THR A 665 23.77 -16.07 -5.41
CA THR A 665 24.74 -14.96 -5.33
C THR A 665 26.17 -15.42 -5.63
N SER A 666 26.39 -16.74 -5.74
CA SER A 666 27.72 -17.33 -5.91
C SER A 666 27.75 -18.54 -6.84
N GLU A 667 28.74 -18.67 -7.72
CA GLU A 667 28.95 -19.80 -8.62
C GLU A 667 30.09 -20.70 -8.11
N LEU A 668 29.99 -22.02 -8.34
CA LEU A 668 31.03 -23.00 -8.02
C LEU A 668 31.55 -23.67 -9.30
N PHE A 669 32.87 -23.68 -9.47
CA PHE A 669 33.51 -24.41 -10.57
C PHE A 669 34.93 -24.85 -10.22
N PRO A 670 35.44 -25.94 -10.81
CA PRO A 670 34.70 -26.89 -11.63
C PRO A 670 33.81 -27.82 -10.77
N ASN A 671 32.66 -28.19 -11.34
CA ASN A 671 31.76 -29.20 -10.77
C ASN A 671 31.26 -30.11 -11.92
N PRO A 672 31.76 -31.35 -12.06
CA PRO A 672 32.54 -32.10 -11.07
C PRO A 672 33.98 -31.61 -10.86
N LEU A 673 34.49 -31.78 -9.64
CA LEU A 673 35.84 -31.43 -9.19
C LEU A 673 36.82 -32.58 -9.42
N PHE A 674 37.87 -32.33 -10.20
CA PHE A 674 38.94 -33.31 -10.51
C PHE A 674 40.26 -33.00 -9.80
N ASP A 675 40.69 -31.73 -9.82
CA ASP A 675 42.06 -31.31 -9.43
C ASP A 675 42.16 -30.79 -7.99
N GLY A 676 41.22 -31.17 -7.13
CA GLY A 676 41.22 -30.80 -5.70
C GLY A 676 40.84 -29.34 -5.42
N ILE A 677 41.04 -28.40 -6.34
CA ILE A 677 40.71 -26.98 -6.15
C ILE A 677 39.30 -26.64 -6.65
N LEU A 678 38.45 -26.15 -5.74
CA LEU A 678 37.10 -25.65 -6.02
C LEU A 678 37.08 -24.12 -5.90
N THR A 679 36.71 -23.43 -6.97
CA THR A 679 36.55 -21.97 -6.98
C THR A 679 35.11 -21.59 -6.64
N VAL A 680 34.95 -20.66 -5.70
CA VAL A 680 33.70 -19.99 -5.37
C VAL A 680 33.80 -18.55 -5.87
N ARG A 681 32.94 -18.14 -6.80
CA ARG A 681 32.81 -16.76 -7.28
C ARG A 681 31.51 -16.18 -6.73
N SER A 682 31.45 -14.93 -6.33
CA SER A 682 30.26 -14.29 -5.77
C SER A 682 30.12 -12.83 -6.21
N THR A 683 28.89 -12.31 -6.28
CA THR A 683 28.63 -10.87 -6.55
C THR A 683 28.84 -9.99 -5.32
N GLN A 684 29.03 -10.60 -4.15
CA GLN A 684 29.31 -9.96 -2.85
C GLN A 684 30.40 -10.72 -2.09
N ASN A 685 30.95 -10.16 -1.02
CA ASN A 685 31.95 -10.85 -0.18
C ASN A 685 31.39 -12.18 0.37
N ILE A 686 32.18 -13.25 0.25
CA ILE A 686 31.75 -14.63 0.50
C ILE A 686 31.46 -14.92 1.99
N GLY A 687 32.20 -14.30 2.90
CA GLY A 687 32.11 -14.53 4.34
C GLY A 687 32.57 -15.94 4.74
N TRP A 688 31.84 -16.64 5.61
CA TRP A 688 32.15 -18.04 5.94
C TRP A 688 31.68 -18.99 4.86
N VAL A 689 32.48 -20.01 4.58
CA VAL A 689 32.17 -21.16 3.74
C VAL A 689 32.24 -22.41 4.60
N THR A 690 31.16 -23.15 4.69
CA THR A 690 31.09 -24.46 5.38
C THR A 690 30.76 -25.57 4.40
N ILE A 691 31.50 -26.69 4.49
CA ILE A 691 31.34 -27.85 3.61
C ILE A 691 30.89 -29.06 4.44
N TYR A 692 29.81 -29.72 4.02
CA TYR A 692 29.22 -30.90 4.64
C TYR A 692 29.24 -32.10 3.68
N ASP A 693 29.32 -33.32 4.21
CA ASP A 693 28.98 -34.53 3.43
C ASP A 693 27.47 -34.75 3.34
N VAL A 694 27.07 -35.78 2.58
CA VAL A 694 25.65 -36.17 2.41
C VAL A 694 24.94 -36.57 3.70
N TYR A 695 25.67 -36.83 4.78
CA TYR A 695 25.12 -37.17 6.10
C TYR A 695 25.03 -35.94 7.01
N GLY A 696 25.32 -34.74 6.49
CA GLY A 696 25.30 -33.48 7.25
C GLY A 696 26.51 -33.30 8.18
N LYS A 697 27.57 -34.12 8.05
CA LYS A 697 28.78 -33.97 8.86
C LYS A 697 29.68 -32.89 8.26
N LEU A 698 30.03 -31.90 9.06
CA LEU A 698 30.97 -30.84 8.68
C LEU A 698 32.35 -31.44 8.33
N LYS A 699 32.89 -31.02 7.19
CA LYS A 699 34.20 -31.41 6.66
C LYS A 699 35.22 -30.28 6.69
N LYS A 700 34.79 -29.05 6.37
CA LYS A 700 35.67 -27.90 6.27
C LYS A 700 34.91 -26.61 6.56
N GLU A 701 35.61 -25.64 7.12
CA GLU A 701 35.10 -24.29 7.40
C GLU A 701 36.21 -23.28 7.09
N ILE A 702 35.87 -22.23 6.34
CA ILE A 702 36.82 -21.24 5.81
C ILE A 702 36.17 -19.86 5.91
N GLN A 703 36.92 -18.84 6.31
CA GLN A 703 36.46 -17.46 6.27
C GLN A 703 37.16 -16.71 5.13
N SER A 704 36.41 -15.95 4.33
CA SER A 704 36.95 -15.09 3.27
C SER A 704 36.16 -13.80 3.12
N ASP A 705 36.87 -12.68 3.03
CA ASP A 705 36.28 -11.36 2.76
C ASP A 705 36.39 -10.98 1.27
N THR A 706 36.66 -11.94 0.38
CA THR A 706 36.76 -11.73 -1.07
C THR A 706 35.49 -12.16 -1.81
N MET A 707 35.35 -11.69 -3.05
CA MET A 707 34.31 -12.12 -4.00
C MET A 707 34.72 -13.35 -4.83
N LEU A 708 35.97 -13.80 -4.71
CA LEU A 708 36.53 -14.99 -5.38
C LEU A 708 37.43 -15.74 -4.41
N LEU A 709 37.16 -17.03 -4.21
CA LEU A 709 37.87 -17.89 -3.26
C LEU A 709 38.17 -19.25 -3.90
N ASP A 710 39.45 -19.63 -3.94
CA ASP A 710 39.87 -20.99 -4.30
C ASP A 710 40.05 -21.83 -3.04
N ILE A 711 39.42 -23.00 -3.01
CA ILE A 711 39.42 -23.92 -1.88
C ILE A 711 40.11 -25.21 -2.28
N ASP A 712 41.24 -25.52 -1.65
CA ASP A 712 41.87 -26.84 -1.77
C ASP A 712 41.08 -27.87 -0.96
N LEU A 713 40.50 -28.85 -1.66
CA LEU A 713 39.72 -29.97 -1.17
C LEU A 713 40.39 -31.31 -1.47
N SER A 714 41.69 -31.33 -1.77
CA SER A 714 42.46 -32.55 -2.09
C SER A 714 42.36 -33.62 -0.99
N ASP A 715 42.15 -33.18 0.26
CA ASP A 715 41.99 -33.98 1.48
C ASP A 715 40.64 -34.71 1.60
N LEU A 716 39.61 -34.32 0.83
CA LEU A 716 38.30 -34.98 0.87
C LEU A 716 38.27 -36.29 0.07
N GLU A 717 37.51 -37.30 0.51
CA GLU A 717 37.29 -38.51 -0.28
C GLU A 717 36.38 -38.23 -1.50
N LYS A 718 36.38 -39.14 -2.48
CA LYS A 718 35.47 -39.08 -3.63
C LYS A 718 34.02 -39.18 -3.14
N GLY A 719 33.15 -38.26 -3.57
CA GLY A 719 31.79 -38.19 -3.06
C GLY A 719 31.05 -36.91 -3.40
N VAL A 720 29.82 -36.81 -2.89
CA VAL A 720 28.96 -35.63 -3.02
C VAL A 720 29.05 -34.80 -1.75
N TYR A 721 29.18 -33.49 -1.91
CA TYR A 721 29.34 -32.54 -0.82
C TYR A 721 28.41 -31.33 -1.02
N PHE A 722 28.09 -30.67 0.09
CA PHE A 722 27.29 -29.46 0.12
C PHE A 722 28.11 -28.31 0.71
N LEU A 723 28.16 -27.18 0.01
CA LEU A 723 28.85 -25.96 0.43
C LEU A 723 27.82 -24.88 0.76
N ARG A 724 27.96 -24.22 1.91
CA ARG A 724 27.09 -23.13 2.38
C ARG A 724 27.91 -21.88 2.67
N THR A 725 27.41 -20.71 2.30
CA THR A 725 28.02 -19.40 2.60
C THR A 725 27.31 -18.66 3.75
N SER A 726 28.02 -17.80 4.52
CA SER A 726 27.49 -17.16 5.76
C SER A 726 26.41 -16.11 5.54
N ASN A 727 26.25 -15.61 4.31
CA ASN A 727 25.10 -14.79 3.94
C ASN A 727 23.79 -15.61 3.94
N GLY A 728 23.83 -16.92 4.25
CA GLY A 728 22.67 -17.76 4.52
C GLY A 728 21.79 -18.06 3.31
N LYS A 729 22.12 -17.49 2.14
CA LYS A 729 21.29 -17.45 0.94
C LYS A 729 21.79 -18.34 -0.21
N SER A 730 22.93 -19.04 -0.06
CA SER A 730 23.45 -19.92 -1.11
C SER A 730 23.93 -21.27 -0.54
N LEU A 731 23.33 -22.35 -1.04
CA LEU A 731 23.68 -23.74 -0.77
C LEU A 731 23.98 -24.40 -2.12
N HIS A 732 25.17 -24.98 -2.24
CA HIS A 732 25.65 -25.56 -3.48
C HIS A 732 26.01 -27.02 -3.32
N ARG A 733 25.63 -27.85 -4.30
CA ARG A 733 26.05 -29.26 -4.38
C ARG A 733 27.20 -29.39 -5.37
N PHE A 734 28.30 -30.00 -4.97
CA PHE A 734 29.37 -30.40 -5.88
C PHE A 734 29.79 -31.86 -5.72
N VAL A 735 30.32 -32.43 -6.80
CA VAL A 735 30.78 -33.83 -6.86
C VAL A 735 32.30 -33.83 -6.98
N LYS A 736 33.01 -34.50 -6.07
CA LYS A 736 34.44 -34.78 -6.19
C LYS A 736 34.64 -36.19 -6.75
N LEU A 737 35.30 -36.30 -7.90
CA LEU A 737 35.45 -37.55 -8.65
C LEU A 737 36.71 -38.35 -8.36
#